data_AF-A0A182ME55-F1
#
_entry.id   AF-A0A182ME55-F1
#
_cell.length_a   1.000
_cell.length_b   1.000
_cell.length_c   1.000
_cell.angle_alpha   90.00
_cell.angle_beta   90.00
_cell.angle_gamma   90.00
#
_symmetry.space_group_name_H-M   'P 1'
#
loop_
_entity.id
_entity.type
_entity.pdbx_description
1 polymer ?
#
loop_
_entity_poly.entity_id
_entity_poly.type
_entity_poly.pdbx_seq_one_letter_code
_entity_poly.pdbx_strand_id
1 'polypeptide(L)'
;MKNNGTMNYFTESSDEDDEETVMIKKVQQDNKLWDSFQDPPVPQTSGSAASREYLLVFIKGLKVFTYIFVFLVILASACFAKMSFLLMVSNIKDGTKNRYCDVRQPDKQFEAYIPREQRVAWMWAIVFSFAVPEIGTFIRASRICFFKNIPRPTWGQLLMVTVMESFHVIGLAILAFLVYPNLDVVKAAMLTNCVCLVPAIGGLLSRSPKESKLAFKYMFDLLAISAQLTGYVVWPLLSNQFELWFIPGAIFLVSCHWWENYLSQNSLLRPIALFATVREKLTDCRYQTYLLIAPYKILLFLGACIYLSEQSVSDFFGMFDSGWGNHTITVREMEAVLNEKFPDLSSITTDLEVHEIFPTSNAIIWTTVTHILCAYLCYIFSKFACKIQIQSFSMAFPINLAVPVTVTLLLVFCGLREADVCAFDNILPDYIFFRMPPIYYLFDYVVNEFSWLWLLWLLSQTWITRHLWMAKSDRNASTEKLFVTPMYNSLLIDQSVAMNRRREDQEDFVKKIDMVKVKDTEKANEIDAKAHEGKDDRIKPYDRIPQIFICATMWHENKEELMEFLKSILRLDEDQCARRMAMKHIQANKDDIDPDYYDLETHIFFDDAFVNDKSKCESADASPLNSYVKTLINHIEEAALEVYKTKMRVYPPTKIVTPYGGRLIWTLPGRTKMIAHLKDKNKIRHKKRWSQVMYMYYLLGYRIMQLNTSPE
;
A
#
# COMPACT_ATOMS: atom_id res chain seq x y z
N MET A 1 -8.80 90.59 -13.26
CA MET A 1 -9.30 90.65 -14.65
C MET A 1 -8.92 89.35 -15.35
N LYS A 2 -9.92 88.58 -15.80
CA LYS A 2 -10.00 87.62 -16.94
C LYS A 2 -8.79 86.69 -17.26
N ASN A 3 -8.95 85.36 -17.10
CA ASN A 3 -9.21 84.30 -18.14
C ASN A 3 -8.00 84.02 -19.06
N ASN A 4 -7.54 82.79 -19.40
CA ASN A 4 -8.07 81.41 -19.57
C ASN A 4 -6.94 80.39 -19.22
N GLY A 5 -7.14 79.13 -18.76
CA GLY A 5 -7.83 77.97 -19.38
C GLY A 5 -6.78 77.08 -20.09
N THR A 6 -6.44 75.85 -19.68
CA THR A 6 -7.24 74.60 -19.83
C THR A 6 -6.68 73.45 -18.96
N MET A 7 -7.55 72.75 -18.22
CA MET A 7 -7.34 71.34 -17.81
C MET A 7 -8.72 70.66 -17.70
N ASN A 8 -8.94 69.63 -18.50
CA ASN A 8 -10.22 68.94 -18.66
C ASN A 8 -10.54 68.05 -17.44
N TYR A 9 -11.76 68.20 -16.91
CA TYR A 9 -12.49 67.17 -16.16
C TYR A 9 -13.61 66.65 -17.04
N PHE A 10 -13.85 65.33 -17.03
CA PHE A 10 -15.21 64.77 -17.03
C PHE A 10 -15.17 63.35 -16.45
N THR A 11 -15.61 63.25 -15.21
CA THR A 11 -16.18 62.06 -14.57
C THR A 11 -17.65 61.99 -14.94
N GLU A 12 -18.08 60.91 -15.57
CA GLU A 12 -19.49 60.46 -15.59
C GLU A 12 -19.53 59.06 -14.98
N SER A 13 -20.08 58.99 -13.78
CA SER A 13 -20.60 57.80 -13.13
C SER A 13 -22.11 57.80 -13.34
N SER A 14 -22.66 56.79 -14.02
CA SER A 14 -24.10 56.65 -14.27
C SER A 14 -24.65 55.36 -13.65
N ASP A 15 -25.31 55.52 -12.51
CA ASP A 15 -26.75 55.24 -12.27
C ASP A 15 -27.37 53.85 -12.57
N GLU A 16 -26.65 52.74 -12.65
CA GLU A 16 -27.28 51.40 -12.77
C GLU A 16 -27.45 50.62 -11.44
N ASP A 17 -26.73 50.98 -10.37
CA ASP A 17 -26.73 50.19 -9.11
C ASP A 17 -27.88 50.53 -8.14
N ASP A 18 -28.55 51.67 -8.30
CA ASP A 18 -29.58 52.15 -7.37
C ASP A 18 -31.02 51.69 -7.73
N GLU A 19 -31.28 51.23 -8.97
CA GLU A 19 -32.58 50.61 -9.32
C GLU A 19 -32.70 49.15 -8.84
N GLU A 20 -31.58 48.45 -8.68
CA GLU A 20 -31.57 47.04 -8.25
C GLU A 20 -31.97 46.88 -6.77
N THR A 21 -31.64 47.85 -5.91
CA THR A 21 -31.98 47.81 -4.48
C THR A 21 -33.44 48.16 -4.18
N VAL A 22 -34.12 48.91 -5.05
CA VAL A 22 -35.55 49.26 -4.89
C VAL A 22 -36.48 48.12 -5.35
N MET A 23 -36.08 47.34 -6.36
CA MET A 23 -36.81 46.14 -6.80
C MET A 23 -36.80 45.01 -5.76
N ILE A 24 -35.74 44.90 -4.96
CA ILE A 24 -35.61 43.89 -3.90
C ILE A 24 -36.64 44.11 -2.78
N LYS A 25 -37.09 45.35 -2.52
CA LYS A 25 -38.12 45.63 -1.51
C LYS A 25 -39.56 45.41 -2.01
N LYS A 26 -39.80 45.37 -3.33
CA LYS A 26 -41.17 45.33 -3.89
C LYS A 26 -41.71 43.93 -4.21
N VAL A 27 -40.86 42.89 -4.19
CA VAL A 27 -41.28 41.49 -4.46
C VAL A 27 -41.55 40.71 -3.17
N GLN A 28 -41.46 41.36 -2.00
CA GLN A 28 -41.71 40.73 -0.69
C GLN A 28 -43.15 40.94 -0.17
N GLN A 29 -44.08 41.32 -1.06
CA GLN A 29 -45.49 41.52 -0.74
C GLN A 29 -46.34 40.72 -1.74
N ASP A 30 -46.54 39.42 -1.45
CA ASP A 30 -47.79 38.71 -1.79
C ASP A 30 -47.89 37.28 -1.23
N ASN A 31 -47.15 36.93 -0.17
CA ASN A 31 -47.50 35.76 0.63
C ASN A 31 -48.34 36.22 1.83
N LYS A 32 -49.66 36.10 1.70
CA LYS A 32 -50.62 36.27 2.79
C LYS A 32 -50.34 35.24 3.88
N LEU A 33 -49.67 35.66 4.96
CA LEU A 33 -49.28 34.83 6.13
C LEU A 33 -50.43 34.09 6.84
N TRP A 34 -51.69 34.41 6.53
CA TRP A 34 -52.86 33.78 7.14
C TRP A 34 -53.29 32.47 6.46
N ASP A 35 -52.74 32.13 5.29
CA ASP A 35 -52.95 30.85 4.59
C ASP A 35 -51.73 29.92 4.77
N SER A 36 -51.29 29.77 6.03
CA SER A 36 -50.11 29.00 6.43
C SER A 36 -50.44 27.57 6.88
N PHE A 37 -51.70 27.13 6.73
CA PHE A 37 -52.18 25.79 7.09
C PHE A 37 -52.24 24.81 5.92
N GLN A 38 -51.36 24.97 4.94
CA GLN A 38 -50.98 23.85 4.10
C GLN A 38 -49.85 23.14 4.85
N ASP A 39 -50.07 21.88 5.20
CA ASP A 39 -49.00 20.95 5.59
C ASP A 39 -48.45 20.40 4.27
N PRO A 40 -47.49 21.08 3.59
CA PRO A 40 -46.86 20.46 2.43
C PRO A 40 -46.24 19.16 2.91
N PRO A 41 -46.40 18.04 2.18
CA PRO A 41 -45.76 16.79 2.57
C PRO A 41 -44.28 17.08 2.82
N VAL A 42 -43.76 16.61 3.97
CA VAL A 42 -42.36 16.78 4.34
C VAL A 42 -41.53 16.40 3.11
N PRO A 43 -40.78 17.34 2.50
CA PRO A 43 -40.03 17.02 1.30
C PRO A 43 -39.15 15.84 1.66
N GLN A 44 -39.37 14.70 1.01
CA GLN A 44 -38.55 13.53 1.26
C GLN A 44 -37.12 13.94 0.98
N THR A 45 -36.34 14.11 2.04
CA THR A 45 -34.92 14.42 1.91
C THR A 45 -34.29 13.20 1.26
N SER A 46 -34.12 13.26 -0.06
CA SER A 46 -33.20 12.43 -0.83
C SER A 46 -31.93 12.29 0.01
N GLY A 47 -31.36 11.08 0.11
CA GLY A 47 -30.23 10.78 1.01
C GLY A 47 -29.02 11.73 0.86
N SER A 48 -28.98 12.53 -0.20
CA SER A 48 -28.04 13.65 -0.40
C SER A 48 -28.20 14.84 0.56
N ALA A 49 -29.39 15.04 1.16
CA ALA A 49 -29.77 16.17 2.01
C ALA A 49 -29.85 15.86 3.52
N ALA A 50 -29.58 14.62 3.95
CA ALA A 50 -29.58 14.23 5.36
C ALA A 50 -28.40 14.87 6.13
N SER A 51 -28.63 15.28 7.38
CA SER A 51 -27.64 15.91 8.26
C SER A 51 -26.39 15.03 8.41
N ARG A 52 -25.24 15.50 7.90
CA ARG A 52 -23.99 14.73 7.83
C ARG A 52 -23.21 14.71 9.14
N GLU A 53 -23.68 15.35 10.22
CA GLU A 53 -22.90 15.49 11.46
C GLU A 53 -22.60 14.14 12.13
N TYR A 54 -23.61 13.31 12.35
CA TYR A 54 -23.41 11.94 12.87
C TYR A 54 -22.56 11.07 11.94
N LEU A 55 -22.73 11.22 10.62
CA LEU A 55 -21.92 10.51 9.63
C LEU A 55 -20.45 10.94 9.70
N LEU A 56 -20.17 12.23 9.90
CA LEU A 56 -18.81 12.76 10.04
C LEU A 56 -18.16 12.27 11.34
N VAL A 57 -18.90 12.23 12.45
CA VAL A 57 -18.42 11.65 13.73
C VAL A 57 -18.13 10.16 13.56
N PHE A 58 -19.03 9.41 12.91
CA PHE A 58 -18.83 8.00 12.61
C PHE A 58 -17.60 7.78 11.71
N ILE A 59 -17.41 8.56 10.66
CA ILE A 59 -16.23 8.50 9.79
C ILE A 59 -14.95 8.79 10.58
N LYS A 60 -14.96 9.78 11.48
CA LYS A 60 -13.81 10.08 12.35
C LYS A 60 -13.52 8.90 13.29
N GLY A 61 -14.54 8.31 13.90
CA GLY A 61 -14.41 7.11 14.73
C GLY A 61 -13.85 5.92 13.96
N LEU A 62 -14.37 5.65 12.77
CA LEU A 62 -13.90 4.60 11.87
C LEU A 62 -12.43 4.79 11.46
N LYS A 63 -12.00 6.04 11.21
CA LYS A 63 -10.59 6.36 10.94
C LYS A 63 -9.71 6.00 12.13
N VAL A 64 -10.03 6.46 13.34
CA VAL A 64 -9.25 6.15 14.55
C VAL A 64 -9.19 4.63 14.78
N PHE A 65 -10.34 3.95 14.66
CA PHE A 65 -10.41 2.50 14.74
C PHE A 65 -9.49 1.82 13.72
N THR A 66 -9.51 2.26 12.45
CA THR A 66 -8.68 1.69 11.40
C THR A 66 -7.18 1.84 11.71
N TYR A 67 -6.75 3.00 12.24
CA TYR A 67 -5.36 3.22 12.63
C TYR A 67 -4.92 2.23 13.72
N ILE A 68 -5.70 2.11 14.79
CA ILE A 68 -5.38 1.24 15.93
C ILE A 68 -5.44 -0.23 15.52
N PHE A 69 -6.48 -0.63 14.78
CA PHE A 69 -6.66 -2.00 14.34
C PHE A 69 -5.52 -2.47 13.43
N VAL A 70 -5.18 -1.69 12.40
CA VAL A 70 -4.09 -2.04 11.47
C VAL A 70 -2.75 -2.08 12.19
N PHE A 71 -2.50 -1.14 13.11
CA PHE A 71 -1.31 -1.13 13.96
C PHE A 71 -1.16 -2.43 14.77
N LEU A 72 -2.21 -2.83 15.49
CA LEU A 72 -2.20 -4.03 16.33
C LEU A 72 -2.01 -5.30 15.50
N VAL A 73 -2.70 -5.41 14.36
CA VAL A 73 -2.59 -6.57 13.47
C VAL A 73 -1.17 -6.71 12.93
N ILE A 74 -0.55 -5.63 12.45
CA ILE A 74 0.83 -5.69 11.93
C ILE A 74 1.82 -6.04 13.04
N LEU A 75 1.71 -5.42 14.22
CA LEU A 75 2.61 -5.72 15.33
C LEU A 75 2.49 -7.17 15.79
N ALA A 76 1.27 -7.64 16.05
CA ALA A 76 1.03 -9.00 16.53
C ALA A 76 1.48 -10.03 15.49
N SER A 77 1.08 -9.85 14.23
CA SER A 77 1.44 -10.79 13.16
C SER A 77 2.95 -10.85 12.90
N ALA A 78 3.67 -9.72 12.97
CA ALA A 78 5.13 -9.70 12.88
C ALA A 78 5.79 -10.45 14.05
N CYS A 79 5.33 -10.21 15.29
CA CYS A 79 5.87 -10.87 16.48
C CYS A 79 5.62 -12.38 16.45
N PHE A 80 4.38 -12.81 16.20
CA PHE A 80 4.04 -14.24 16.14
C PHE A 80 4.76 -14.97 15.01
N ALA A 81 4.88 -14.37 13.82
CA ALA A 81 5.64 -14.97 12.72
C ALA A 81 7.13 -15.15 13.07
N LYS A 82 7.73 -14.18 13.77
CA LYS A 82 9.13 -14.26 14.22
C LYS A 82 9.31 -15.30 15.32
N MET A 83 8.43 -15.31 16.33
CA MET A 83 8.46 -16.30 17.41
C MET A 83 8.27 -17.72 16.88
N SER A 84 7.31 -17.95 15.97
CA SER A 84 7.09 -19.28 15.40
C SER A 84 8.28 -19.76 14.56
N PHE A 85 8.96 -18.87 13.82
CA PHE A 85 10.19 -19.20 13.11
C PHE A 85 11.33 -19.54 14.06
N LEU A 86 11.55 -18.74 15.10
CA LEU A 86 12.58 -19.01 16.10
C LEU A 86 12.31 -20.31 16.88
N LEU A 87 11.04 -20.64 17.11
CA LEU A 87 10.63 -21.92 17.70
C LEU A 87 10.97 -23.09 16.78
N MET A 88 10.62 -23.01 15.48
CA MET A 88 10.97 -24.06 14.50
C MET A 88 12.48 -24.31 14.47
N VAL A 89 13.28 -23.24 14.42
CA VAL A 89 14.73 -23.34 14.32
C VAL A 89 15.39 -23.86 15.60
N SER A 90 14.82 -23.55 16.78
CA SER A 90 15.32 -24.04 18.07
C SER A 90 15.30 -25.57 18.20
N ASN A 91 14.48 -26.26 17.40
CA ASN A 91 14.22 -27.70 17.51
C ASN A 91 14.90 -28.54 16.40
N ILE A 92 15.84 -27.96 15.64
CA ILE A 92 16.52 -28.64 14.50
C ILE A 92 17.88 -29.24 14.88
N LYS A 93 18.56 -28.70 15.90
CA LYS A 93 19.92 -29.14 16.27
C LYS A 93 19.92 -30.60 16.77
N ASP A 94 20.99 -31.33 16.47
CA ASP A 94 21.15 -32.70 16.98
C ASP A 94 21.37 -32.70 18.50
N GLY A 95 20.79 -33.69 19.17
CA GLY A 95 20.82 -33.79 20.63
C GLY A 95 20.09 -32.64 21.34
N THR A 96 19.14 -31.97 20.68
CA THR A 96 18.30 -30.97 21.35
C THR A 96 17.50 -31.63 22.47
N LYS A 97 17.63 -31.07 23.66
CA LYS A 97 16.95 -31.52 24.87
C LYS A 97 16.22 -30.35 25.51
N ASN A 98 14.96 -30.57 25.88
CA ASN A 98 14.11 -29.57 26.52
C ASN A 98 13.62 -30.11 27.87
N ARG A 99 13.55 -29.26 28.90
CA ARG A 99 12.94 -29.65 30.18
C ARG A 99 11.47 -30.01 29.96
N TYR A 100 11.07 -31.18 30.43
CA TYR A 100 9.74 -31.75 30.25
C TYR A 100 8.93 -31.60 31.53
N CYS A 101 7.69 -31.13 31.41
CA CYS A 101 6.73 -31.11 32.51
C CYS A 101 6.03 -32.48 32.60
N ASP A 102 6.19 -33.18 33.72
CA ASP A 102 5.30 -34.30 34.07
C ASP A 102 4.44 -33.90 35.27
N VAL A 103 3.16 -33.62 35.00
CA VAL A 103 2.17 -33.24 36.02
C VAL A 103 1.97 -34.33 37.09
N ARG A 104 2.30 -35.59 36.78
CA ARG A 104 2.13 -36.72 37.71
C ARG A 104 3.21 -36.77 38.79
N GLN A 105 4.40 -36.25 38.51
CA GLN A 105 5.56 -36.32 39.39
C GLN A 105 6.27 -34.96 39.47
N PRO A 106 5.71 -33.99 40.21
CA PRO A 106 6.24 -32.62 40.28
C PRO A 106 7.61 -32.52 40.98
N ASP A 107 7.96 -33.50 41.82
CA ASP A 107 9.22 -33.51 42.57
C ASP A 107 10.43 -33.94 41.72
N LYS A 108 10.19 -34.54 40.54
CA LYS A 108 11.23 -35.01 39.61
C LYS A 108 11.37 -34.08 38.42
N GLN A 109 12.59 -33.91 37.94
CA GLN A 109 12.88 -33.14 36.73
C GLN A 109 13.16 -34.07 35.57
N PHE A 110 12.53 -33.82 34.43
CA PHE A 110 12.69 -34.63 33.22
C PHE A 110 13.23 -33.79 32.05
N GLU A 111 13.96 -34.43 31.15
CA GLU A 111 14.39 -33.86 29.87
C GLU A 111 13.87 -34.73 28.71
N ALA A 112 13.21 -34.09 27.73
CA ALA A 112 12.76 -34.72 26.49
C ALA A 112 13.81 -34.55 25.39
N TYR A 113 14.16 -35.65 24.72
CA TYR A 113 15.10 -35.68 23.60
C TYR A 113 14.35 -35.72 22.27
N ILE A 114 14.64 -34.75 21.41
CA ILE A 114 13.99 -34.66 20.10
C ILE A 114 14.62 -35.67 19.13
N PRO A 115 13.86 -36.63 18.59
CA PRO A 115 14.38 -37.66 17.70
C PRO A 115 14.65 -37.12 16.29
N ARG A 116 15.41 -37.86 15.49
CA ARG A 116 15.88 -37.43 14.16
C ARG A 116 14.72 -37.19 13.18
N GLU A 117 13.72 -38.04 13.24
CA GLU A 117 12.49 -37.98 12.43
C GLU A 117 11.78 -36.64 12.65
N GLN A 118 11.64 -36.22 13.91
CA GLN A 118 10.98 -34.96 14.25
C GLN A 118 11.79 -33.74 13.82
N ARG A 119 13.12 -33.82 13.90
CA ARG A 119 14.02 -32.77 13.39
C ARG A 119 13.85 -32.58 11.88
N VAL A 120 13.71 -33.68 11.12
CA VAL A 120 13.42 -33.63 9.68
C VAL A 120 12.06 -32.96 9.41
N ALA A 121 11.04 -33.23 10.22
CA ALA A 121 9.76 -32.55 10.10
C ALA A 121 9.86 -31.02 10.35
N TRP A 122 10.64 -30.58 11.35
CA TRP A 122 10.92 -29.15 11.56
C TRP A 122 11.69 -28.50 10.40
N MET A 123 12.63 -29.22 9.79
CA MET A 123 13.32 -28.74 8.59
C MET A 123 12.34 -28.54 7.43
N TRP A 124 11.44 -29.49 7.20
CA TRP A 124 10.37 -29.37 6.20
C TRP A 124 9.42 -28.21 6.50
N ALA A 125 9.08 -27.97 7.77
CA ALA A 125 8.26 -26.83 8.19
C ALA A 125 8.86 -25.48 7.77
N ILE A 126 10.18 -25.31 7.92
CA ILE A 126 10.91 -24.11 7.47
C ILE A 126 10.93 -24.02 5.94
N VAL A 127 11.17 -25.14 5.24
CA VAL A 127 11.15 -25.19 3.77
C VAL A 127 9.77 -24.77 3.24
N PHE A 128 8.68 -25.29 3.81
CA PHE A 128 7.32 -24.90 3.42
C PHE A 128 7.03 -23.43 3.72
N SER A 129 7.47 -22.94 4.89
CA SER A 129 7.36 -21.53 5.27
C SER A 129 8.04 -20.60 4.26
N PHE A 130 9.22 -20.99 3.76
CA PHE A 130 9.92 -20.26 2.70
C PHE A 130 9.23 -20.39 1.33
N ALA A 131 8.74 -21.59 0.97
CA ALA A 131 8.22 -21.87 -0.35
C ALA A 131 6.87 -21.19 -0.66
N VAL A 132 5.99 -21.02 0.33
CA VAL A 132 4.64 -20.47 0.13
C VAL A 132 4.62 -19.09 -0.56
N PRO A 133 5.34 -18.05 -0.11
CA PRO A 133 5.38 -16.77 -0.82
C PRO A 133 6.02 -16.85 -2.22
N GLU A 134 6.97 -17.77 -2.42
CA GLU A 134 7.60 -18.00 -3.73
C GLU A 134 6.64 -18.67 -4.71
N ILE A 135 5.84 -19.64 -4.26
CA ILE A 135 4.73 -20.22 -5.04
C ILE A 135 3.72 -19.12 -5.39
N GLY A 136 3.37 -18.25 -4.44
CA GLY A 136 2.52 -17.09 -4.69
C GLY A 136 3.09 -16.14 -5.75
N THR A 137 4.42 -15.94 -5.73
CA THR A 137 5.14 -15.16 -6.75
C THR A 137 5.06 -15.84 -8.12
N PHE A 138 5.28 -17.14 -8.19
CA PHE A 138 5.19 -17.94 -9.42
C PHE A 138 3.79 -17.90 -10.02
N ILE A 139 2.74 -18.10 -9.21
CA ILE A 139 1.34 -18.03 -9.68
C ILE A 139 1.03 -16.64 -10.23
N ARG A 140 1.43 -15.59 -9.52
CA ARG A 140 1.21 -14.20 -9.96
C ARG A 140 1.99 -13.87 -11.24
N ALA A 141 3.25 -14.29 -11.33
CA ALA A 141 4.08 -14.14 -12.51
C ALA A 141 3.47 -14.86 -13.71
N SER A 142 3.11 -16.14 -13.56
CA SER A 142 2.43 -16.95 -14.57
C SER A 142 1.17 -16.28 -15.10
N ARG A 143 0.29 -15.82 -14.21
CA ARG A 143 -0.95 -15.12 -14.59
C ARG A 143 -0.64 -13.88 -15.43
N ILE A 144 0.30 -13.04 -15.00
CA ILE A 144 0.59 -11.78 -15.70
C ILE A 144 1.27 -12.05 -17.04
N CYS A 145 2.20 -13.00 -17.12
CA CYS A 145 2.85 -13.40 -18.38
C CYS A 145 1.87 -14.03 -19.37
N PHE A 146 0.80 -14.68 -18.90
CA PHE A 146 -0.25 -15.24 -19.76
C PHE A 146 -1.16 -14.16 -20.35
N PHE A 147 -1.54 -13.14 -19.56
CA PHE A 147 -2.50 -12.10 -19.97
C PHE A 147 -1.87 -10.81 -20.52
N LYS A 148 -0.57 -10.57 -20.29
CA LYS A 148 0.13 -9.35 -20.71
C LYS A 148 1.42 -9.68 -21.46
N ASN A 149 1.68 -8.92 -22.53
CA ASN A 149 2.95 -8.96 -23.24
C ASN A 149 4.02 -8.20 -22.43
N ILE A 150 4.85 -8.95 -21.72
CA ILE A 150 5.99 -8.45 -20.94
C ILE A 150 7.28 -8.65 -21.76
N PRO A 151 8.24 -7.71 -21.75
CA PRO A 151 9.52 -7.90 -22.42
C PRO A 151 10.38 -8.99 -21.75
N ARG A 152 11.12 -9.74 -22.56
CA ARG A 152 12.06 -10.77 -22.07
C ARG A 152 13.31 -10.15 -21.47
N PRO A 153 13.80 -10.66 -20.32
CA PRO A 153 15.05 -10.21 -19.76
C PRO A 153 16.21 -10.61 -20.68
N THR A 154 17.25 -9.79 -20.72
CA THR A 154 18.50 -10.19 -21.36
C THR A 154 19.22 -11.23 -20.49
N TRP A 155 20.10 -12.04 -21.10
CA TRP A 155 20.87 -13.04 -20.35
C TRP A 155 21.68 -12.44 -19.19
N GLY A 156 22.27 -11.25 -19.39
CA GLY A 156 23.00 -10.55 -18.33
C GLY A 156 22.09 -10.08 -17.18
N GLN A 157 20.87 -9.61 -17.50
CA GLN A 157 19.88 -9.25 -16.49
C GLN A 157 19.41 -10.46 -15.68
N LEU A 158 19.13 -11.58 -16.36
CA LEU A 158 18.74 -12.82 -15.71
C LEU A 158 19.86 -13.34 -14.80
N LEU A 159 21.11 -13.40 -15.30
CA LEU A 159 22.27 -13.83 -14.51
C LEU A 159 22.45 -12.98 -13.26
N MET A 160 22.33 -11.66 -13.38
CA MET A 160 22.47 -10.75 -12.25
C MET A 160 21.42 -10.98 -11.17
N VAL A 161 20.15 -11.13 -11.56
CA VAL A 161 19.07 -11.43 -10.61
C VAL A 161 19.27 -12.81 -9.98
N THR A 162 19.65 -13.82 -10.77
CA THR A 162 19.97 -15.16 -10.26
C THR A 162 21.05 -15.07 -9.18
N VAL A 163 22.18 -14.39 -9.43
CA VAL A 163 23.28 -14.28 -8.44
C VAL A 163 22.81 -13.62 -7.14
N MET A 164 22.10 -12.50 -7.22
CA MET A 164 21.63 -11.78 -6.03
C MET A 164 20.60 -12.57 -5.22
N GLU A 165 19.69 -13.26 -5.91
CA GLU A 165 18.69 -14.13 -5.26
C GLU A 165 19.33 -15.43 -4.73
N SER A 166 20.36 -15.97 -5.38
CA SER A 166 21.14 -17.11 -4.85
C SER A 166 21.85 -16.73 -3.56
N PHE A 167 22.49 -15.56 -3.50
CA PHE A 167 23.07 -15.04 -2.26
C PHE A 167 22.02 -14.95 -1.16
N HIS A 168 20.87 -14.35 -1.45
CA HIS A 168 19.80 -14.26 -0.47
C HIS A 168 19.37 -15.62 0.09
N VAL A 169 19.10 -16.59 -0.79
CA VAL A 169 18.62 -17.93 -0.40
C VAL A 169 19.66 -18.70 0.40
N ILE A 170 20.93 -18.67 -0.04
CA ILE A 170 22.03 -19.32 0.67
C ILE A 170 22.23 -18.67 2.05
N GLY A 171 22.20 -17.34 2.13
CA GLY A 171 22.32 -16.62 3.40
C GLY A 171 21.21 -16.99 4.38
N LEU A 172 19.96 -17.08 3.92
CA LEU A 172 18.84 -17.53 4.76
C LEU A 172 18.98 -18.98 5.20
N ALA A 173 19.44 -19.88 4.32
CA ALA A 173 19.64 -21.28 4.66
C ALA A 173 20.73 -21.45 5.73
N ILE A 174 21.84 -20.72 5.61
CA ILE A 174 22.91 -20.70 6.63
C ILE A 174 22.36 -20.15 7.95
N LEU A 175 21.56 -19.07 7.92
CA LEU A 175 20.94 -18.55 9.14
C LEU A 175 20.02 -19.58 9.80
N ALA A 176 19.10 -20.18 9.03
CA ALA A 176 18.04 -21.05 9.55
C ALA A 176 18.55 -22.43 10.00
N PHE A 177 19.53 -23.01 9.32
CA PHE A 177 19.95 -24.41 9.55
C PHE A 177 21.32 -24.54 10.23
N LEU A 178 22.15 -23.48 10.25
CA LEU A 178 23.48 -23.53 10.87
C LEU A 178 23.63 -22.55 12.04
N VAL A 179 23.31 -21.27 11.83
CA VAL A 179 23.56 -20.23 12.84
C VAL A 179 22.52 -20.26 13.96
N TYR A 180 21.24 -20.09 13.63
CA TYR A 180 20.18 -19.98 14.63
C TYR A 180 19.96 -21.23 15.48
N PRO A 181 20.08 -22.48 14.98
CA PRO A 181 20.03 -23.66 15.84
C PRO A 181 21.14 -23.67 16.89
N ASN A 182 22.27 -23.00 16.62
CA ASN A 182 23.42 -22.91 17.51
C ASN A 182 23.41 -21.68 18.42
N LEU A 183 22.57 -20.69 18.12
CA LEU A 183 22.46 -19.43 18.85
C LEU A 183 21.29 -19.47 19.86
N ASP A 184 21.40 -18.68 20.93
CA ASP A 184 20.28 -18.41 21.83
C ASP A 184 19.14 -17.71 21.08
N VAL A 185 17.89 -18.10 21.35
CA VAL A 185 16.68 -17.54 20.75
C VAL A 185 16.62 -16.01 20.86
N VAL A 186 17.05 -15.44 22.00
CA VAL A 186 16.99 -14.00 22.25
C VAL A 186 18.03 -13.28 21.40
N LYS A 187 19.26 -13.81 21.33
CA LYS A 187 20.31 -13.33 20.42
C LYS A 187 19.89 -13.46 18.95
N ALA A 188 19.26 -14.57 18.58
CA ALA A 188 18.75 -14.79 17.23
C ALA A 188 17.71 -13.73 16.84
N ALA A 189 16.77 -13.39 17.73
CA ALA A 189 15.81 -12.32 17.52
C ALA A 189 16.49 -10.95 17.33
N MET A 190 17.45 -10.62 18.20
CA MET A 190 18.24 -9.38 18.12
C MET A 190 19.06 -9.28 16.83
N LEU A 191 19.62 -10.41 16.34
CA LEU A 191 20.43 -10.47 15.12
C LEU A 191 19.66 -10.05 13.87
N THR A 192 18.32 -10.21 13.88
CA THR A 192 17.49 -9.82 12.73
C THR A 192 17.57 -8.32 12.43
N ASN A 193 17.98 -7.47 13.37
CA ASN A 193 18.20 -6.04 13.12
C ASN A 193 19.49 -5.73 12.34
N CYS A 194 20.39 -6.71 12.17
CA CYS A 194 21.69 -6.55 11.53
C CYS A 194 21.71 -6.92 10.02
N VAL A 195 20.57 -7.26 9.43
CA VAL A 195 20.50 -7.78 8.05
C VAL A 195 20.50 -6.70 6.97
N CYS A 196 20.78 -5.43 7.31
CA CYS A 196 20.58 -4.30 6.39
C CYS A 196 21.87 -3.60 5.95
N LEU A 197 23.02 -4.30 5.98
CA LEU A 197 24.32 -3.76 5.58
C LEU A 197 24.39 -3.32 4.11
N VAL A 198 24.03 -4.18 3.14
CA VAL A 198 24.02 -3.80 1.71
C VAL A 198 23.07 -2.62 1.44
N PRO A 199 21.84 -2.60 1.96
CA PRO A 199 20.99 -1.40 1.95
C PRO A 199 21.63 -0.14 2.52
N ALA A 200 22.35 -0.25 3.66
CA ALA A 200 23.02 0.88 4.29
C ALA A 200 24.12 1.46 3.40
N ILE A 201 24.97 0.58 2.83
CA ILE A 201 26.04 0.96 1.90
C ILE A 201 25.43 1.54 0.62
N GLY A 202 24.41 0.90 0.05
CA GLY A 202 23.70 1.41 -1.11
C GLY A 202 23.12 2.80 -0.87
N GLY A 203 22.46 3.01 0.28
CA GLY A 203 21.89 4.28 0.68
C GLY A 203 22.92 5.41 0.81
N LEU A 204 24.09 5.11 1.39
CA LEU A 204 25.23 6.02 1.51
C LEU A 204 25.77 6.43 0.13
N LEU A 205 26.05 5.44 -0.71
CA LEU A 205 26.70 5.65 -1.99
C LEU A 205 25.77 6.24 -3.05
N SER A 206 24.46 6.09 -2.85
CA SER A 206 23.41 6.57 -3.74
C SER A 206 22.99 8.03 -3.48
N ARG A 207 23.60 8.74 -2.51
CA ARG A 207 23.21 10.11 -2.19
C ARG A 207 23.46 11.09 -3.35
N SER A 208 22.49 11.98 -3.56
CA SER A 208 22.58 13.06 -4.54
C SER A 208 23.17 14.33 -3.89
N PRO A 209 24.00 15.10 -4.61
CA PRO A 209 24.54 16.37 -4.11
C PRO A 209 23.47 17.45 -3.92
N LYS A 210 22.26 17.26 -4.46
CA LYS A 210 21.13 18.20 -4.35
C LYS A 210 20.37 18.07 -3.03
N GLU A 211 20.63 17.01 -2.26
CA GLU A 211 19.93 16.78 -0.99
C GLU A 211 20.30 17.79 0.10
N SER A 212 19.30 18.31 0.82
CA SER A 212 19.53 19.15 2.00
C SER A 212 20.17 18.37 3.16
N LYS A 213 20.98 19.06 3.97
CA LYS A 213 21.68 18.52 5.16
C LYS A 213 22.56 17.29 4.85
N LEU A 214 23.27 17.33 3.71
CA LEU A 214 24.06 16.22 3.19
C LEU A 214 25.13 15.71 4.18
N ALA A 215 25.87 16.59 4.84
CA ALA A 215 26.90 16.20 5.82
C ALA A 215 26.33 15.42 7.01
N PHE A 216 25.24 15.91 7.59
CA PHE A 216 24.51 15.22 8.67
C PHE A 216 24.04 13.83 8.23
N LYS A 217 23.48 13.78 7.03
CA LYS A 217 23.00 12.56 6.39
C LYS A 217 24.10 11.54 6.11
N TYR A 218 25.32 11.95 5.76
CA TYR A 218 26.49 11.08 5.61
C TYR A 218 26.99 10.57 6.96
N MET A 219 27.05 11.43 7.97
CA MET A 219 27.46 11.04 9.33
C MET A 219 26.57 9.94 9.89
N PHE A 220 25.25 10.08 9.80
CA PHE A 220 24.32 9.06 10.29
C PHE A 220 24.34 7.77 9.47
N ASP A 221 24.60 7.83 8.16
CA ASP A 221 24.78 6.61 7.36
C ASP A 221 26.04 5.86 7.80
N LEU A 222 27.16 6.56 8.05
CA LEU A 222 28.38 5.95 8.57
C LEU A 222 28.16 5.33 9.96
N LEU A 223 27.47 6.03 10.86
CA LEU A 223 27.10 5.49 12.17
C LEU A 223 26.20 4.24 12.04
N ALA A 224 25.23 4.27 11.13
CA ALA A 224 24.35 3.14 10.89
C ALA A 224 25.14 1.93 10.36
N ILE A 225 26.06 2.12 9.41
CA ILE A 225 26.93 1.04 8.88
C ILE A 225 27.83 0.49 9.99
N SER A 226 28.47 1.35 10.77
CA SER A 226 29.32 0.93 11.90
C SER A 226 28.53 0.11 12.91
N ALA A 227 27.32 0.54 13.26
CA ALA A 227 26.44 -0.21 14.15
C ALA A 227 26.08 -1.59 13.57
N GLN A 228 25.73 -1.70 12.28
CA GLN A 228 25.45 -3.00 11.64
C GLN A 228 26.67 -3.93 11.70
N LEU A 229 27.86 -3.42 11.41
CA LEU A 229 29.10 -4.20 11.41
C LEU A 229 29.44 -4.78 12.80
N THR A 230 29.07 -4.11 13.88
CA THR A 230 29.28 -4.68 15.23
C THR A 230 28.53 -6.00 15.41
N GLY A 231 27.31 -6.13 14.88
CA GLY A 231 26.54 -7.38 14.97
C GLY A 231 27.15 -8.55 14.19
N TYR A 232 28.05 -8.28 13.25
CA TYR A 232 28.73 -9.32 12.48
C TYR A 232 29.84 -9.99 13.30
N VAL A 233 30.46 -9.25 14.21
CA VAL A 233 31.75 -9.64 14.81
C VAL A 233 31.62 -9.95 16.31
N VAL A 234 30.71 -9.29 17.03
CA VAL A 234 30.64 -9.38 18.50
C VAL A 234 30.41 -10.80 19.01
N TRP A 235 29.37 -11.49 18.56
CA TRP A 235 29.06 -12.83 19.08
C TRP A 235 29.97 -13.95 18.56
N PRO A 236 30.45 -13.93 17.31
CA PRO A 236 31.49 -14.86 16.87
C PRO A 236 32.79 -14.73 17.67
N LEU A 237 33.16 -13.52 18.10
CA LEU A 237 34.36 -13.30 18.93
C LEU A 237 34.18 -13.73 20.39
N LEU A 238 32.97 -13.59 20.93
CA LEU A 238 32.68 -13.94 22.33
C LEU A 238 32.44 -15.43 22.53
N SER A 239 32.06 -16.16 21.49
CA SER A 239 31.78 -17.59 21.55
C SER A 239 32.94 -18.43 21.03
N ASN A 240 33.18 -19.58 21.66
CA ASN A 240 34.17 -20.55 21.21
C ASN A 240 33.60 -21.53 20.15
N GLN A 241 32.38 -21.31 19.65
CA GLN A 241 31.71 -22.17 18.67
C GLN A 241 32.04 -21.75 17.23
N PHE A 242 32.52 -22.70 16.43
CA PHE A 242 32.91 -22.45 15.04
C PHE A 242 31.70 -22.07 14.15
N GLU A 243 30.52 -22.61 14.45
CA GLU A 243 29.30 -22.42 13.68
C GLU A 243 28.83 -20.95 13.67
N LEU A 244 29.19 -20.18 14.71
CA LEU A 244 28.83 -18.76 14.79
C LEU A 244 29.69 -17.88 13.87
N TRP A 245 30.87 -18.35 13.41
CA TRP A 245 31.68 -17.61 12.44
C TRP A 245 31.04 -17.51 11.05
N PHE A 246 29.97 -18.26 10.80
CA PHE A 246 29.15 -18.10 9.60
C PHE A 246 28.21 -16.89 9.66
N ILE A 247 28.02 -16.25 10.81
CA ILE A 247 27.17 -15.06 10.99
C ILE A 247 27.51 -13.94 9.99
N PRO A 248 28.77 -13.44 9.90
CA PRO A 248 29.12 -12.37 8.96
C PRO A 248 28.72 -12.68 7.52
N GLY A 249 29.02 -13.89 7.06
CA GLY A 249 28.72 -14.33 5.70
C GLY A 249 27.21 -14.43 5.48
N ALA A 250 26.48 -15.07 6.40
CA ALA A 250 25.05 -15.30 6.26
C ALA A 250 24.25 -14.00 6.20
N ILE A 251 24.51 -13.06 7.12
CA ILE A 251 23.80 -11.78 7.19
C ILE A 251 24.14 -10.88 6.00
N PHE A 252 25.41 -10.85 5.56
CA PHE A 252 25.80 -10.16 4.33
C PHE A 252 25.00 -10.68 3.13
N LEU A 253 24.98 -11.99 2.95
CA LEU A 253 24.28 -12.66 1.85
C LEU A 253 22.77 -12.39 1.88
N VAL A 254 22.14 -12.39 3.05
CA VAL A 254 20.72 -12.01 3.19
C VAL A 254 20.48 -10.56 2.77
N SER A 255 21.36 -9.64 3.17
CA SER A 255 21.23 -8.22 2.88
C SER A 255 21.26 -7.89 1.38
N CYS A 256 21.89 -8.75 0.56
CA CYS A 256 21.93 -8.62 -0.89
C CYS A 256 20.55 -8.60 -1.53
N HIS A 257 19.49 -9.14 -0.92
CA HIS A 257 18.15 -9.19 -1.51
C HIS A 257 17.55 -7.81 -1.82
N TRP A 258 17.79 -6.82 -0.96
CA TRP A 258 17.16 -5.51 -1.05
C TRP A 258 18.01 -4.47 -1.80
N TRP A 259 19.09 -4.90 -2.45
CA TRP A 259 20.02 -4.02 -3.17
C TRP A 259 19.34 -3.06 -4.15
N GLU A 260 18.33 -3.54 -4.90
CA GLU A 260 17.61 -2.74 -5.91
C GLU A 260 16.98 -1.47 -5.32
N ASN A 261 16.49 -1.53 -4.09
CA ASN A 261 15.71 -0.44 -3.52
C ASN A 261 16.58 0.77 -3.12
N TYR A 262 17.87 0.56 -2.88
CA TYR A 262 18.76 1.58 -2.28
C TYR A 262 19.71 2.24 -3.28
N LEU A 263 19.61 1.90 -4.57
CA LEU A 263 20.37 2.53 -5.65
C LEU A 263 19.57 3.66 -6.31
N SER A 264 20.22 4.74 -6.74
CA SER A 264 19.62 5.87 -7.44
C SER A 264 20.50 6.28 -8.61
N GLN A 265 19.86 6.69 -9.70
CA GLN A 265 20.56 7.18 -10.90
C GLN A 265 21.27 8.52 -10.64
N ASN A 266 20.77 9.28 -9.66
CA ASN A 266 21.31 10.59 -9.28
C ASN A 266 22.59 10.48 -8.40
N SER A 267 23.14 9.28 -8.23
CA SER A 267 24.36 9.07 -7.47
C SER A 267 25.58 9.71 -8.13
N LEU A 268 26.50 10.27 -7.35
CA LEU A 268 27.77 10.82 -7.84
C LEU A 268 28.69 9.76 -8.46
N LEU A 269 28.58 8.52 -8.00
CA LEU A 269 29.43 7.41 -8.44
C LEU A 269 28.87 6.78 -9.71
N ARG A 270 29.61 6.92 -10.83
CA ARG A 270 29.21 6.40 -12.15
C ARG A 270 28.86 4.91 -12.17
N PRO A 271 29.59 4.00 -11.49
CA PRO A 271 29.21 2.58 -11.45
C PRO A 271 27.82 2.38 -10.85
N ILE A 272 27.49 3.11 -9.77
CA ILE A 272 26.23 2.98 -9.05
C ILE A 272 25.07 3.52 -9.87
N ALA A 273 25.28 4.64 -10.55
CA ALA A 273 24.31 5.15 -11.51
C ALA A 273 24.03 4.13 -12.63
N LEU A 274 25.06 3.44 -13.14
CA LEU A 274 24.90 2.39 -14.15
C LEU A 274 24.12 1.18 -13.61
N PHE A 275 24.42 0.72 -12.39
CA PHE A 275 23.65 -0.32 -11.71
C PHE A 275 22.18 0.10 -11.50
N ALA A 276 21.93 1.37 -11.16
CA ALA A 276 20.57 1.91 -11.03
C ALA A 276 19.81 1.96 -12.37
N THR A 277 20.50 2.18 -13.49
CA THR A 277 19.91 2.09 -14.84
C THR A 277 19.55 0.64 -15.21
N VAL A 278 20.40 -0.33 -14.85
CA VAL A 278 20.09 -1.76 -15.06
C VAL A 278 18.85 -2.16 -14.26
N ARG A 279 18.74 -1.71 -13.00
CA ARG A 279 17.56 -1.92 -12.15
C ARG A 279 16.26 -1.41 -12.79
N GLU A 280 16.26 -0.24 -13.42
CA GLU A 280 15.04 0.30 -14.04
C GLU A 280 14.53 -0.66 -15.13
N LYS A 281 15.44 -1.14 -15.99
CA LYS A 281 15.12 -2.15 -17.00
C LYS A 281 14.66 -3.49 -16.40
N LEU A 282 15.16 -3.87 -15.22
CA LEU A 282 14.71 -5.07 -14.50
C LEU A 282 13.25 -4.96 -14.02
N THR A 283 12.75 -3.74 -13.79
CA THR A 283 11.36 -3.54 -13.35
C THR A 283 10.38 -3.94 -14.46
N ASP A 284 10.73 -3.70 -15.72
CA ASP A 284 9.85 -3.98 -16.87
C ASP A 284 9.75 -5.48 -17.18
N CYS A 285 10.84 -6.25 -16.99
CA CYS A 285 10.87 -7.69 -17.26
C CYS A 285 10.63 -8.56 -16.01
N ARG A 286 10.37 -7.94 -14.84
CA ARG A 286 10.34 -8.59 -13.52
C ARG A 286 9.52 -9.88 -13.48
N TYR A 287 8.29 -9.85 -13.97
CA TYR A 287 7.42 -11.03 -13.91
C TYR A 287 7.91 -12.19 -14.77
N GLN A 288 8.56 -11.94 -15.90
CA GLN A 288 9.18 -13.00 -16.69
C GLN A 288 10.43 -13.54 -16.02
N THR A 289 11.23 -12.70 -15.37
CA THR A 289 12.38 -13.13 -14.56
C THR A 289 11.93 -14.02 -13.40
N TYR A 290 10.94 -13.57 -12.60
CA TYR A 290 10.45 -14.33 -11.44
C TYR A 290 9.64 -15.57 -11.80
N LEU A 291 9.21 -15.75 -13.06
CA LEU A 291 8.67 -17.01 -13.54
C LEU A 291 9.71 -18.15 -13.47
N LEU A 292 10.98 -17.82 -13.72
CA LEU A 292 12.10 -18.77 -13.64
C LEU A 292 12.78 -18.77 -12.26
N ILE A 293 12.93 -17.59 -11.66
CA ILE A 293 13.64 -17.43 -10.38
C ILE A 293 12.86 -18.02 -9.20
N ALA A 294 11.53 -17.87 -9.14
CA ALA A 294 10.75 -18.39 -8.01
C ALA A 294 10.92 -19.91 -7.78
N PRO A 295 10.73 -20.79 -8.79
CA PRO A 295 10.97 -22.22 -8.61
C PRO A 295 12.45 -22.54 -8.33
N TYR A 296 13.38 -21.80 -8.97
CA TYR A 296 14.81 -21.94 -8.70
C TYR A 296 15.16 -21.66 -7.23
N LYS A 297 14.59 -20.62 -6.61
CA LYS A 297 14.81 -20.29 -5.20
C LYS A 297 14.34 -21.39 -4.27
N ILE A 298 13.18 -22.00 -4.54
CA ILE A 298 12.64 -23.11 -3.73
C ILE A 298 13.59 -24.30 -3.78
N LEU A 299 14.03 -24.68 -4.99
CA LEU A 299 14.97 -25.80 -5.18
C LEU A 299 16.32 -25.52 -4.52
N LEU A 300 16.84 -24.30 -4.63
CA LEU A 300 18.09 -23.90 -4.00
C LEU A 300 18.00 -23.93 -2.47
N PHE A 301 16.90 -23.45 -1.89
CA PHE A 301 16.69 -23.47 -0.44
C PHE A 301 16.56 -24.90 0.09
N LEU A 302 15.81 -25.76 -0.60
CA LEU A 302 15.69 -27.19 -0.26
C LEU A 302 17.04 -27.91 -0.36
N GLY A 303 17.80 -27.68 -1.44
CA GLY A 303 19.13 -28.25 -1.60
C GLY A 303 20.11 -27.77 -0.52
N ALA A 304 20.07 -26.49 -0.18
CA ALA A 304 20.88 -25.91 0.91
C ALA A 304 20.50 -26.47 2.28
N CYS A 305 19.20 -26.70 2.55
CA CYS A 305 18.71 -27.35 3.76
C CYS A 305 19.33 -28.75 3.91
N ILE A 306 19.22 -29.59 2.88
CA ILE A 306 19.75 -30.97 2.91
C ILE A 306 21.26 -30.96 3.13
N TYR A 307 21.98 -30.11 2.38
CA TYR A 307 23.44 -30.00 2.49
C TYR A 307 23.90 -29.54 3.87
N LEU A 308 23.30 -28.48 4.43
CA LEU A 308 23.69 -27.93 5.73
C LEU A 308 23.27 -28.81 6.92
N SER A 309 22.23 -29.62 6.74
CA SER A 309 21.75 -30.55 7.78
C SER A 309 22.54 -31.86 7.86
N GLU A 310 23.53 -32.06 6.97
CA GLU A 310 24.34 -33.28 6.84
C GLU A 310 23.50 -34.56 6.67
N GLN A 311 22.29 -34.44 6.13
CA GLN A 311 21.40 -35.58 5.86
C GLN A 311 21.64 -36.14 4.46
N SER A 312 21.51 -37.45 4.32
CA SER A 312 21.44 -38.05 2.98
C SER A 312 20.11 -37.70 2.31
N VAL A 313 20.11 -37.56 0.99
CA VAL A 313 18.89 -37.22 0.24
C VAL A 313 17.83 -38.32 0.44
N SER A 314 18.21 -39.60 0.40
CA SER A 314 17.26 -40.70 0.61
C SER A 314 16.61 -40.65 1.99
N ASP A 315 17.39 -40.36 3.03
CA ASP A 315 16.87 -40.38 4.39
C ASP A 315 16.00 -39.15 4.66
N PHE A 316 16.38 -37.97 4.15
CA PHE A 316 15.61 -36.74 4.31
C PHE A 316 14.18 -36.84 3.72
N PHE A 317 14.05 -37.47 2.56
CA PHE A 317 12.74 -37.71 1.94
C PHE A 317 12.04 -38.95 2.52
N GLY A 318 12.79 -40.01 2.87
CA GLY A 318 12.24 -41.23 3.46
C GLY A 318 11.68 -41.03 4.87
N MET A 319 12.27 -40.12 5.65
CA MET A 319 11.79 -39.75 7.00
C MET A 319 10.66 -38.71 6.98
N PHE A 320 10.14 -38.32 5.82
CA PHE A 320 9.03 -37.36 5.75
C PHE A 320 7.78 -37.90 6.45
N ASP A 321 7.30 -39.09 6.07
CA ASP A 321 6.08 -39.65 6.64
C ASP A 321 6.22 -40.00 8.13
N SER A 322 7.39 -40.49 8.55
CA SER A 322 7.65 -40.81 9.97
C SER A 322 7.82 -39.56 10.83
N GLY A 323 8.41 -38.50 10.29
CA GLY A 323 8.62 -37.23 11.00
C GLY A 323 7.32 -36.49 11.31
N TRP A 324 6.35 -36.53 10.40
CA TRP A 324 5.01 -35.96 10.62
C TRP A 324 4.02 -36.97 11.23
N GLY A 325 4.36 -38.25 11.24
CA GLY A 325 3.54 -39.35 11.75
C GLY A 325 3.94 -39.83 13.15
N ASN A 326 3.68 -41.11 13.41
CA ASN A 326 3.93 -41.73 14.70
C ASN A 326 5.41 -42.11 14.85
N HIS A 327 6.12 -41.41 15.74
CA HIS A 327 7.42 -41.78 16.27
C HIS A 327 7.38 -41.65 17.80
N THR A 328 8.37 -42.15 18.53
CA THR A 328 8.45 -42.01 19.99
C THR A 328 9.49 -40.96 20.37
N ILE A 329 9.20 -40.19 21.41
CA ILE A 329 10.10 -39.22 22.04
C ILE A 329 10.54 -39.80 23.37
N THR A 330 11.85 -39.84 23.60
CA THR A 330 12.41 -40.36 24.84
C THR A 330 12.50 -39.24 25.88
N VAL A 331 11.91 -39.45 27.04
CA VAL A 331 11.94 -38.57 28.20
C VAL A 331 12.75 -39.25 29.29
N ARG A 332 13.79 -38.59 29.80
CA ARG A 332 14.67 -39.13 30.84
C ARG A 332 14.63 -38.27 32.09
N GLU A 333 14.63 -38.89 33.25
CA GLU A 333 14.86 -38.21 34.52
C GLU A 333 16.25 -37.55 34.53
N MET A 334 16.33 -36.32 35.03
CA MET A 334 17.60 -35.60 35.16
C MET A 334 18.43 -36.18 36.30
N GLU A 335 19.73 -36.38 36.05
CA GLU A 335 20.67 -36.70 37.12
C GLU A 335 20.76 -35.53 38.11
N ALA A 336 20.54 -35.80 39.40
CA ALA A 336 20.83 -34.84 40.44
C ALA A 336 22.34 -34.56 40.45
N VAL A 337 22.74 -33.31 40.19
CA VAL A 337 24.13 -32.87 40.33
C VAL A 337 24.48 -32.85 41.83
N LEU A 338 24.86 -34.01 42.38
CA LEU A 338 25.43 -34.09 43.71
C LEU A 338 26.85 -33.51 43.65
N ASN A 339 27.03 -32.30 44.18
CA ASN A 339 28.36 -31.70 44.36
C ASN A 339 29.28 -32.66 45.12
N GLU A 340 30.24 -33.29 44.43
CA GLU A 340 31.50 -33.99 44.76
C GLU A 340 31.85 -34.46 46.21
N LYS A 341 30.96 -34.38 47.21
CA LYS A 341 31.28 -34.58 48.63
C LYS A 341 30.87 -35.95 49.18
N PHE A 342 30.19 -36.80 48.42
CA PHE A 342 29.75 -38.12 48.89
C PHE A 342 29.87 -39.20 47.81
N PRO A 343 31.05 -39.82 47.66
CA PRO A 343 31.29 -40.88 46.66
C PRO A 343 30.48 -42.17 46.91
N ASP A 344 30.04 -42.43 48.14
CA ASP A 344 29.34 -43.66 48.54
C ASP A 344 27.84 -43.73 48.15
N LEU A 345 27.27 -42.66 47.57
CA LEU A 345 25.87 -42.62 47.12
C LEU A 345 25.71 -42.69 45.60
N SER A 346 26.79 -42.96 44.87
CA SER A 346 26.77 -43.10 43.39
C SER A 346 26.18 -44.43 42.91
N SER A 347 26.03 -45.41 43.80
CA SER A 347 25.44 -46.73 43.51
C SER A 347 23.93 -46.81 43.75
N ILE A 348 23.29 -45.73 44.20
CA ILE A 348 21.84 -45.62 44.42
C ILE A 348 21.14 -44.82 43.29
N THR A 349 21.89 -44.14 42.41
CA THR A 349 21.34 -43.39 41.26
C THR A 349 21.06 -44.26 40.02
N THR A 350 20.89 -45.57 40.19
CA THR A 350 20.95 -46.56 39.10
C THR A 350 19.65 -46.79 38.34
N ASP A 351 18.51 -46.24 38.76
CA ASP A 351 17.24 -46.35 38.02
C ASP A 351 16.69 -44.95 37.66
N LEU A 352 17.38 -44.24 36.75
CA LEU A 352 16.80 -43.06 36.11
C LEU A 352 15.59 -43.48 35.29
N GLU A 353 14.41 -42.92 35.58
CA GLU A 353 13.20 -43.25 34.84
C GLU A 353 13.33 -42.78 33.38
N VAL A 354 13.05 -43.70 32.44
CA VAL A 354 12.95 -43.40 31.01
C VAL A 354 11.54 -43.72 30.55
N HIS A 355 10.83 -42.69 30.10
CA HIS A 355 9.47 -42.80 29.56
C HIS A 355 9.49 -42.49 28.07
N GLU A 356 8.72 -43.23 27.29
CA GLU A 356 8.49 -42.92 25.87
C GLU A 356 7.11 -42.29 25.70
N ILE A 357 7.08 -41.08 25.13
CA ILE A 357 5.85 -40.36 24.82
C ILE A 357 5.64 -40.29 23.31
N PHE A 358 4.39 -40.22 22.88
CA PHE A 358 4.07 -39.95 21.48
C PHE A 358 3.98 -38.43 21.25
N PRO A 359 4.50 -37.93 20.11
CA PRO A 359 4.38 -36.53 19.73
C PRO A 359 2.92 -36.15 19.55
N THR A 360 2.57 -34.92 19.90
CA THR A 360 1.24 -34.38 19.65
C THR A 360 1.02 -34.25 18.14
N SER A 361 0.05 -35.00 17.59
CA SER A 361 -0.09 -35.29 16.15
C SER A 361 -0.29 -34.11 15.19
N ASN A 362 -0.27 -32.85 15.66
CA ASN A 362 -0.44 -31.68 14.79
C ASN A 362 0.43 -30.47 15.19
N ALA A 363 1.31 -30.59 16.18
CA ALA A 363 2.01 -29.42 16.73
C ALA A 363 2.88 -28.69 15.68
N ILE A 364 3.61 -29.46 14.86
CA ILE A 364 4.45 -28.92 13.78
C ILE A 364 3.57 -28.28 12.70
N ILE A 365 2.42 -28.88 12.37
CA ILE A 365 1.48 -28.37 11.37
C ILE A 365 0.93 -27.03 11.83
N TRP A 366 0.41 -26.95 13.05
CA TRP A 366 -0.13 -25.72 13.62
C TRP A 366 0.91 -24.61 13.71
N THR A 367 2.15 -24.94 14.09
CA THR A 367 3.25 -23.97 14.13
C THR A 367 3.58 -23.42 12.73
N THR A 368 3.64 -24.30 11.73
CA THR A 368 3.92 -23.94 10.33
C THR A 368 2.80 -23.07 9.74
N VAL A 369 1.54 -23.49 9.92
CA VAL A 369 0.37 -22.75 9.44
C VAL A 369 0.28 -21.39 10.12
N THR A 370 0.51 -21.31 11.43
CA THR A 370 0.53 -20.05 12.17
C THR A 370 1.59 -19.11 11.62
N HIS A 371 2.82 -19.60 11.37
CA HIS A 371 3.87 -18.80 10.76
C HIS A 371 3.46 -18.23 9.40
N ILE A 372 2.96 -19.09 8.50
CA ILE A 372 2.55 -18.71 7.14
C ILE A 372 1.43 -17.65 7.19
N LEU A 373 0.41 -17.87 8.02
CA LEU A 373 -0.73 -16.96 8.15
C LEU A 373 -0.30 -15.62 8.75
N CYS A 374 0.50 -15.62 9.82
CA CYS A 374 1.00 -14.40 10.44
C CYS A 374 1.90 -13.61 9.47
N ALA A 375 2.82 -14.27 8.76
CA ALA A 375 3.67 -13.61 7.77
C ALA A 375 2.84 -13.00 6.62
N TYR A 376 1.83 -13.72 6.14
CA TYR A 376 0.90 -13.23 5.11
C TYR A 376 0.07 -12.03 5.59
N LEU A 377 -0.51 -12.11 6.79
CA LEU A 377 -1.29 -11.02 7.39
C LEU A 377 -0.44 -9.76 7.55
N CYS A 378 0.80 -9.88 8.06
CA CYS A 378 1.73 -8.76 8.19
C CYS A 378 1.96 -8.08 6.83
N TYR A 379 2.22 -8.86 5.76
CA TYR A 379 2.40 -8.32 4.42
C TYR A 379 1.15 -7.63 3.86
N ILE A 380 -0.03 -8.27 3.95
CA ILE A 380 -1.28 -7.73 3.40
C ILE A 380 -1.72 -6.47 4.12
N PHE A 381 -1.65 -6.43 5.44
CA PHE A 381 -2.00 -5.24 6.22
C PHE A 381 -0.98 -4.11 6.03
N SER A 382 0.31 -4.41 5.89
CA SER A 382 1.32 -3.40 5.53
C SER A 382 1.04 -2.78 4.17
N LYS A 383 0.69 -3.61 3.18
CA LYS A 383 0.26 -3.14 1.86
C LYS A 383 -1.02 -2.31 1.93
N PHE A 384 -1.99 -2.73 2.74
CA PHE A 384 -3.21 -1.96 2.97
C PHE A 384 -2.89 -0.59 3.56
N ALA A 385 -2.07 -0.52 4.61
CA ALA A 385 -1.63 0.72 5.25
C ALA A 385 -0.97 1.69 4.27
N CYS A 386 -0.13 1.19 3.36
CA CYS A 386 0.46 2.00 2.28
C CYS A 386 -0.60 2.54 1.31
N LYS A 387 -1.59 1.73 0.90
CA LYS A 387 -2.63 2.15 -0.06
C LYS A 387 -3.53 3.26 0.47
N ILE A 388 -3.82 3.24 1.77
CA ILE A 388 -4.67 4.24 2.43
C ILE A 388 -3.86 5.38 3.08
N GLN A 389 -2.55 5.44 2.86
CA GLN A 389 -1.63 6.48 3.35
C GLN A 389 -1.50 6.60 4.88
N ILE A 390 -1.73 5.52 5.64
CA ILE A 390 -1.56 5.50 7.11
C ILE A 390 -0.26 4.83 7.57
N GLN A 391 0.67 4.61 6.63
CA GLN A 391 1.86 3.80 6.80
C GLN A 391 2.80 4.26 7.94
N SER A 392 2.90 5.56 8.21
CA SER A 392 3.83 6.07 9.23
C SER A 392 3.46 5.55 10.63
N PHE A 393 2.19 5.74 11.02
CA PHE A 393 1.69 5.22 12.30
C PHE A 393 1.47 3.71 12.27
N SER A 394 0.81 3.18 11.24
CA SER A 394 0.29 1.81 11.29
C SER A 394 1.21 0.75 10.71
N MET A 395 2.31 1.13 10.05
CA MET A 395 3.28 0.17 9.47
C MET A 395 4.71 0.44 9.94
N ALA A 396 5.23 1.67 9.79
CA ALA A 396 6.62 2.00 10.13
C ALA A 396 6.89 1.84 11.64
N PHE A 397 5.97 2.32 12.48
CA PHE A 397 6.09 2.17 13.92
C PHE A 397 6.02 0.70 14.40
N PRO A 398 4.98 -0.10 14.06
CA PRO A 398 4.89 -1.47 14.54
C PRO A 398 5.98 -2.39 13.99
N ILE A 399 6.46 -2.17 12.76
CA ILE A 399 7.58 -2.95 12.20
C ILE A 399 8.88 -2.72 12.99
N ASN A 400 9.19 -1.46 13.35
CA ASN A 400 10.37 -1.18 14.19
C ASN A 400 10.17 -1.66 15.64
N LEU A 401 8.93 -1.74 16.12
CA LEU A 401 8.60 -2.24 17.45
C LEU A 401 8.56 -3.79 17.53
N ALA A 402 8.47 -4.49 16.40
CA ALA A 402 8.32 -5.95 16.36
C ALA A 402 9.48 -6.69 17.05
N VAL A 403 10.73 -6.30 16.81
CA VAL A 403 11.90 -6.95 17.46
C VAL A 403 11.94 -6.68 18.97
N PRO A 404 11.84 -5.42 19.46
CA PRO A 404 11.73 -5.14 20.89
C PRO A 404 10.63 -5.94 21.60
N VAL A 405 9.43 -5.99 21.01
CA VAL A 405 8.31 -6.74 21.59
C VAL A 405 8.59 -8.24 21.56
N THR A 406 9.14 -8.77 20.47
CA THR A 406 9.51 -10.19 20.38
C THR A 406 10.56 -10.57 21.42
N VAL A 407 11.62 -9.77 21.58
CA VAL A 407 12.66 -9.98 22.61
C VAL A 407 12.04 -9.96 24.01
N THR A 408 11.16 -9.00 24.28
CA THR A 408 10.47 -8.90 25.58
C THR A 408 9.58 -10.11 25.84
N LEU A 409 8.79 -10.54 24.85
CA LEU A 409 7.93 -11.72 24.95
C LEU A 409 8.75 -13.00 25.15
N LEU A 410 9.87 -13.15 24.43
CA LEU A 410 10.79 -14.29 24.62
C LEU A 410 11.36 -14.31 26.03
N LEU A 411 11.85 -13.18 26.54
CA LEU A 411 12.36 -13.09 27.92
C LEU A 411 11.29 -13.42 28.97
N VAL A 412 10.06 -12.95 28.78
CA VAL A 412 8.93 -13.27 29.67
C VAL A 412 8.58 -14.75 29.60
N PHE A 413 8.47 -15.32 28.40
CA PHE A 413 8.13 -16.75 28.23
C PHE A 413 9.21 -17.65 28.82
N CYS A 414 10.47 -17.29 28.57
CA CYS A 414 11.63 -17.92 29.16
C CYS A 414 11.63 -17.85 30.70
N GLY A 415 11.39 -16.66 31.26
CA GLY A 415 11.34 -16.47 32.71
C GLY A 415 10.20 -17.23 33.39
N LEU A 416 9.03 -17.29 32.76
CA LEU A 416 7.90 -18.08 33.25
C LEU A 416 8.21 -19.58 33.25
N ARG A 417 8.84 -20.11 32.20
CA ARG A 417 9.20 -21.54 32.13
C ARG A 417 10.35 -21.93 33.06
N GLU A 418 11.26 -21.00 33.37
CA GLU A 418 12.31 -21.24 34.36
C GLU A 418 11.73 -21.26 35.79
N ALA A 419 10.74 -20.42 36.06
CA ALA A 419 10.05 -20.39 37.35
C ALA A 419 9.14 -21.62 37.56
N ASP A 420 8.44 -22.04 36.50
CA ASP A 420 7.58 -23.23 36.48
C ASP A 420 7.70 -23.94 35.13
N VAL A 421 8.25 -25.16 35.13
CA VAL A 421 8.44 -25.97 33.92
C VAL A 421 7.11 -26.24 33.20
N CYS A 422 6.00 -26.25 33.95
CA CYS A 422 4.65 -26.54 33.46
C CYS A 422 3.85 -25.29 33.03
N ALA A 423 4.45 -24.10 33.02
CA ALA A 423 3.75 -22.84 32.76
C ALA A 423 3.01 -22.77 31.41
N PHE A 424 3.40 -23.59 30.43
CA PHE A 424 2.81 -23.62 29.08
C PHE A 424 2.11 -24.95 28.74
N ASP A 425 1.87 -25.79 29.74
CA ASP A 425 1.11 -27.04 29.58
C ASP A 425 -0.24 -26.74 28.89
N ASN A 426 -0.66 -27.62 27.98
CA ASN A 426 -1.82 -27.47 27.07
C ASN A 426 -1.75 -26.40 25.97
N ILE A 427 -0.84 -25.42 26.02
CA ILE A 427 -0.69 -24.41 24.96
C ILE A 427 0.33 -24.87 23.92
N LEU A 428 1.50 -25.32 24.40
CA LEU A 428 2.58 -25.84 23.59
C LEU A 428 2.93 -27.24 24.13
N PRO A 429 3.20 -28.25 23.27
CA PRO A 429 3.66 -29.54 23.78
C PRO A 429 4.92 -29.39 24.61
N ASP A 430 4.97 -30.04 25.77
CA ASP A 430 6.01 -29.79 26.79
C ASP A 430 7.43 -30.13 26.30
N TYR A 431 7.55 -31.05 25.35
CA TYR A 431 8.84 -31.43 24.75
C TYR A 431 9.38 -30.39 23.75
N ILE A 432 8.60 -29.37 23.37
CA ILE A 432 9.00 -28.29 22.45
C ILE A 432 9.22 -27.02 23.27
N PHE A 433 10.34 -26.35 23.03
CA PHE A 433 10.52 -24.98 23.49
C PHE A 433 11.57 -24.24 22.67
N PHE A 434 11.78 -22.98 23.05
CA PHE A 434 12.91 -22.19 22.61
C PHE A 434 14.20 -22.67 23.27
N ARG A 435 15.31 -22.63 22.53
CA ARG A 435 16.62 -22.93 23.08
C ARG A 435 17.14 -21.74 23.90
N MET A 436 17.40 -21.97 25.18
CA MET A 436 17.79 -20.92 26.12
C MET A 436 19.00 -21.34 26.99
N PRO A 437 19.97 -20.44 27.26
CA PRO A 437 20.91 -20.57 28.36
C PRO A 437 20.26 -20.19 29.71
N PRO A 438 20.63 -20.81 30.84
CA PRO A 438 20.03 -20.48 32.14
C PRO A 438 20.31 -19.03 32.54
N ILE A 439 19.28 -18.17 32.55
CA ILE A 439 19.39 -16.73 32.82
C ILE A 439 19.26 -16.49 34.34
N TYR A 440 20.25 -16.89 35.13
CA TYR A 440 20.23 -16.62 36.58
C TYR A 440 20.48 -15.15 36.93
N TYR A 441 21.11 -14.36 36.03
CA TYR A 441 21.23 -12.91 36.16
C TYR A 441 21.08 -12.21 34.81
N LEU A 442 19.92 -11.59 34.58
CA LEU A 442 19.62 -10.78 33.39
C LEU A 442 20.67 -9.65 33.19
N PHE A 443 21.23 -9.13 34.29
CA PHE A 443 22.29 -8.13 34.25
C PHE A 443 23.59 -8.66 33.63
N ASP A 444 24.01 -9.87 33.99
CA ASP A 444 25.18 -10.53 33.39
C ASP A 444 24.95 -10.83 31.91
N TYR A 445 23.74 -11.24 31.54
CA TYR A 445 23.34 -11.45 30.15
C TYR A 445 23.41 -10.15 29.31
N VAL A 446 23.05 -9.01 29.90
CA VAL A 446 23.07 -7.72 29.20
C VAL A 446 24.49 -7.17 29.09
N VAL A 447 25.28 -7.24 30.16
CA VAL A 447 26.60 -6.62 30.25
C VAL A 447 27.71 -7.50 29.67
N ASN A 448 27.80 -8.76 30.11
CA ASN A 448 28.92 -9.65 29.75
C ASN A 448 28.80 -10.18 28.31
N GLU A 449 27.59 -10.35 27.81
CA GLU A 449 27.36 -10.79 26.42
C GLU A 449 27.13 -9.65 25.43
N PHE A 450 27.31 -8.40 25.88
CA PHE A 450 27.12 -7.17 25.10
C PHE A 450 25.75 -7.08 24.42
N SER A 451 24.72 -7.69 25.02
CA SER A 451 23.39 -7.76 24.41
C SER A 451 22.84 -6.36 24.16
N TRP A 452 23.13 -5.36 24.99
CA TRP A 452 22.70 -3.95 24.81
C TRP A 452 23.01 -3.34 23.42
N LEU A 453 23.99 -3.87 22.68
CA LEU A 453 24.32 -3.43 21.33
C LEU A 453 23.16 -3.59 20.34
N TRP A 454 22.20 -4.49 20.60
CA TRP A 454 21.03 -4.67 19.74
C TRP A 454 20.19 -3.41 19.59
N LEU A 455 20.21 -2.51 20.59
CA LEU A 455 19.55 -1.20 20.52
C LEU A 455 20.20 -0.29 19.47
N LEU A 456 21.53 -0.35 19.32
CA LEU A 456 22.23 0.37 18.26
C LEU A 456 21.88 -0.19 16.89
N TRP A 457 21.75 -1.51 16.78
CA TRP A 457 21.33 -2.19 15.55
C TRP A 457 19.91 -1.79 15.15
N LEU A 458 18.99 -1.69 16.13
CA LEU A 458 17.63 -1.21 15.92
C LEU A 458 17.60 0.25 15.43
N LEU A 459 18.37 1.14 16.06
CA LEU A 459 18.48 2.54 15.65
C LEU A 459 19.05 2.65 14.23
N SER A 460 20.03 1.82 13.91
CA SER A 460 20.60 1.72 12.57
C SER A 460 19.56 1.27 11.53
N GLN A 461 18.81 0.19 11.81
CA GLN A 461 17.72 -0.26 10.94
C GLN A 461 16.67 0.83 10.74
N THR A 462 16.27 1.53 11.81
CA THR A 462 15.29 2.63 11.76
C THR A 462 15.77 3.76 10.86
N TRP A 463 17.06 4.10 10.90
CA TRP A 463 17.67 5.11 10.05
C TRP A 463 17.69 4.69 8.57
N ILE A 464 18.13 3.46 8.29
CA ILE A 464 18.17 2.90 6.92
C ILE A 464 16.76 2.86 6.32
N THR A 465 15.77 2.51 7.14
CA THR A 465 14.35 2.46 6.77
C THR A 465 13.61 3.79 6.97
N ARG A 466 14.30 4.93 7.09
CA ARG A 466 13.65 6.25 7.28
C ARG A 466 12.60 6.60 6.23
N HIS A 467 12.73 6.03 5.02
CA HIS A 467 11.81 6.26 3.92
C HIS A 467 10.39 5.74 4.22
N LEU A 468 10.22 4.79 5.16
CA LEU A 468 8.90 4.34 5.62
C LEU A 468 8.10 5.46 6.31
N TRP A 469 8.80 6.33 7.05
CA TRP A 469 8.19 7.41 7.82
C TRP A 469 7.81 8.61 6.97
N MET A 470 8.52 8.82 5.86
CA MET A 470 8.43 10.02 5.01
C MET A 470 7.83 9.76 3.62
N ALA A 471 7.57 8.50 3.26
CA ALA A 471 7.08 8.18 1.93
C ALA A 471 5.70 8.81 1.67
N LYS A 472 5.54 9.37 0.47
CA LYS A 472 4.25 9.81 -0.07
C LYS A 472 3.99 8.92 -1.29
N SER A 473 2.82 8.30 -1.35
CA SER A 473 2.39 7.44 -2.46
C SER A 473 1.01 7.88 -2.89
N ASP A 474 0.67 7.69 -4.16
CA ASP A 474 -0.69 7.86 -4.64
C ASP A 474 -1.66 7.00 -3.83
N ARG A 475 -2.83 7.54 -3.52
CA ARG A 475 -3.91 6.79 -2.87
C ARG A 475 -4.30 5.62 -3.77
N ASN A 476 -4.39 4.43 -3.20
CA ASN A 476 -4.69 3.18 -3.92
C ASN A 476 -3.67 2.80 -5.03
N ALA A 477 -2.40 3.23 -4.91
CA ALA A 477 -1.34 2.81 -5.81
C ALA A 477 -1.27 1.28 -5.99
N SER A 478 -0.87 0.84 -7.18
CA SER A 478 -0.65 -0.57 -7.46
C SER A 478 0.51 -1.13 -6.62
N THR A 479 0.46 -2.43 -6.30
CA THR A 479 1.50 -3.09 -5.50
C THR A 479 2.90 -2.92 -6.10
N GLU A 480 3.00 -2.89 -7.42
CA GLU A 480 4.27 -2.75 -8.17
C GLU A 480 4.89 -1.36 -8.03
N LYS A 481 4.06 -0.33 -7.82
CA LYS A 481 4.51 1.03 -7.47
C LYS A 481 4.93 1.11 -6.00
N LEU A 482 4.30 0.35 -5.11
CA LEU A 482 4.57 0.40 -3.67
C LEU A 482 5.80 -0.41 -3.25
N PHE A 483 5.97 -1.62 -3.78
CA PHE A 483 7.03 -2.56 -3.39
C PHE A 483 7.95 -2.87 -4.57
N VAL A 484 9.21 -3.20 -4.28
CA VAL A 484 10.17 -3.64 -5.31
C VAL A 484 9.82 -5.07 -5.70
N THR A 485 10.03 -6.04 -4.82
CA THR A 485 9.69 -7.43 -5.08
C THR A 485 8.17 -7.64 -4.97
N PRO A 486 7.59 -8.57 -5.76
CA PRO A 486 6.14 -8.71 -5.87
C PRO A 486 5.48 -9.29 -4.61
N MET A 487 6.23 -10.03 -3.78
CA MET A 487 5.81 -10.66 -2.53
C MET A 487 6.82 -10.36 -1.40
N TYR A 488 6.73 -11.08 -0.29
CA TYR A 488 7.54 -10.93 0.92
C TYR A 488 8.43 -12.16 1.16
N ASN A 489 9.45 -12.00 2.00
CA ASN A 489 10.19 -13.13 2.58
C ASN A 489 9.52 -13.52 3.91
N SER A 490 9.12 -14.79 4.04
CA SER A 490 8.39 -15.27 5.22
C SER A 490 9.25 -15.35 6.47
N LEU A 491 10.52 -15.76 6.35
CA LEU A 491 11.39 -16.04 7.49
C LEU A 491 11.80 -14.76 8.25
N LEU A 492 11.95 -13.65 7.53
CA LEU A 492 12.30 -12.33 8.07
C LEU A 492 11.27 -11.28 7.64
N ILE A 493 10.02 -11.47 8.04
CA ILE A 493 8.87 -10.68 7.51
C ILE A 493 8.98 -9.18 7.78
N ASP A 494 9.35 -8.77 8.99
CA ASP A 494 9.44 -7.37 9.40
C ASP A 494 10.57 -6.64 8.65
N GLN A 495 11.75 -7.25 8.56
CA GLN A 495 12.86 -6.74 7.75
C GLN A 495 12.49 -6.71 6.27
N SER A 496 11.83 -7.77 5.77
CA SER A 496 11.41 -7.88 4.38
C SER A 496 10.46 -6.77 3.98
N VAL A 497 9.38 -6.56 4.73
CA VAL A 497 8.39 -5.53 4.43
C VAL A 497 9.00 -4.13 4.55
N ALA A 498 9.86 -3.90 5.55
CA ALA A 498 10.55 -2.62 5.72
C ALA A 498 11.43 -2.27 4.52
N MET A 499 12.33 -3.16 4.13
CA MET A 499 13.31 -2.88 3.09
C MET A 499 12.77 -3.06 1.67
N ASN A 500 11.66 -3.78 1.49
CA ASN A 500 11.01 -3.96 0.19
C ASN A 500 10.11 -2.78 -0.20
N ARG A 501 9.68 -1.94 0.76
CA ARG A 501 8.93 -0.72 0.46
C ARG A 501 9.78 0.19 -0.41
N ARG A 502 9.29 0.58 -1.60
CA ARG A 502 10.05 1.44 -2.50
C ARG A 502 10.45 2.75 -1.84
N ARG A 503 11.74 3.07 -1.93
CA ARG A 503 12.26 4.41 -1.65
C ARG A 503 11.96 5.29 -2.85
N GLU A 504 10.88 6.06 -2.78
CA GLU A 504 10.72 7.20 -3.69
C GLU A 504 11.47 8.38 -3.10
N ASP A 505 12.53 8.81 -3.79
CA ASP A 505 13.18 10.07 -3.46
C ASP A 505 12.14 11.18 -3.62
N GLN A 506 12.01 12.05 -2.61
CA GLN A 506 10.97 13.08 -2.54
C GLN A 506 10.97 13.99 -3.79
N GLU A 507 12.15 14.16 -4.40
CA GLU A 507 12.35 14.88 -5.67
C GLU A 507 11.80 14.12 -6.88
N ASP A 508 11.91 12.79 -6.91
CA ASP A 508 11.35 11.95 -7.97
C ASP A 508 9.84 11.77 -7.81
N PHE A 509 9.30 11.85 -6.60
CA PHE A 509 7.84 11.90 -6.37
C PHE A 509 7.26 13.25 -6.80
N VAL A 510 7.91 14.39 -6.51
CA VAL A 510 7.48 15.70 -7.04
C VAL A 510 7.58 15.72 -8.56
N LYS A 511 8.72 15.27 -9.14
CA LYS A 511 8.85 15.13 -10.60
C LYS A 511 7.89 14.12 -11.19
N LYS A 512 7.54 13.02 -10.50
CA LYS A 512 6.54 12.06 -10.96
C LYS A 512 5.13 12.58 -10.77
N ILE A 513 4.80 13.38 -9.77
CA ILE A 513 3.52 14.08 -9.75
C ILE A 513 3.48 15.05 -10.93
N ASP A 514 4.55 15.79 -11.18
CA ASP A 514 4.65 16.68 -12.33
C ASP A 514 4.60 15.90 -13.67
N MET A 515 5.17 14.69 -13.73
CA MET A 515 5.17 13.81 -14.90
C MET A 515 3.93 12.91 -15.01
N VAL A 516 3.20 12.60 -13.93
CA VAL A 516 1.94 11.83 -13.90
C VAL A 516 0.77 12.77 -14.14
N LYS A 517 0.87 14.04 -13.71
CA LYS A 517 0.06 15.14 -14.27
C LYS A 517 0.28 15.32 -15.78
N VAL A 518 1.39 14.82 -16.34
CA VAL A 518 1.64 14.76 -17.79
C VAL A 518 1.21 13.40 -18.36
N LYS A 519 1.46 12.28 -17.67
CA LYS A 519 1.22 10.91 -18.14
C LYS A 519 -0.19 10.37 -17.94
N ASP A 520 -0.96 10.82 -16.95
CA ASP A 520 -2.39 10.44 -16.85
C ASP A 520 -3.22 11.17 -17.92
N THR A 521 -2.73 12.31 -18.42
CA THR A 521 -3.19 12.97 -19.64
C THR A 521 -2.80 12.18 -20.90
N GLU A 522 -1.61 11.58 -20.93
CA GLU A 522 -1.14 10.75 -22.06
C GLU A 522 -1.72 9.31 -22.05
N LYS A 523 -2.03 8.72 -20.89
CA LYS A 523 -2.54 7.34 -20.80
C LYS A 523 -4.02 7.19 -21.15
N ALA A 524 -4.79 8.27 -21.10
CA ALA A 524 -6.11 8.29 -21.76
C ALA A 524 -5.98 8.26 -23.29
N ASN A 525 -4.81 8.62 -23.84
CA ASN A 525 -4.53 8.77 -25.26
C ASN A 525 -3.35 7.89 -25.72
N GLU A 526 -3.30 6.61 -25.31
CA GLU A 526 -2.27 5.65 -25.76
C GLU A 526 -2.25 5.42 -27.30
N ILE A 527 -3.19 5.99 -28.05
CA ILE A 527 -3.21 5.97 -29.51
C ILE A 527 -2.39 7.14 -30.12
N ASP A 528 -2.21 8.26 -29.41
CA ASP A 528 -1.59 9.49 -29.97
C ASP A 528 -0.12 9.70 -29.54
N ALA A 529 0.32 9.06 -28.46
CA ALA A 529 1.64 9.31 -27.85
C ALA A 529 2.87 8.82 -28.66
N LYS A 530 2.69 8.19 -29.83
CA LYS A 530 3.82 7.83 -30.72
C LYS A 530 4.16 8.92 -31.75
N ALA A 531 3.40 10.01 -31.83
CA ALA A 531 3.60 11.03 -32.86
C ALA A 531 4.44 12.25 -32.43
N HIS A 532 4.61 12.54 -31.13
CA HIS A 532 5.22 13.80 -30.69
C HIS A 532 6.18 13.65 -29.50
N GLU A 533 7.32 12.99 -29.71
CA GLU A 533 8.51 13.17 -28.85
C GLU A 533 9.30 14.41 -29.31
N GLY A 534 8.81 15.58 -28.95
CA GLY A 534 9.54 16.84 -29.06
C GLY A 534 9.08 17.76 -27.93
N LYS A 535 10.00 18.22 -27.08
CA LYS A 535 9.73 19.31 -26.13
C LYS A 535 9.32 20.54 -26.93
N ASP A 536 8.02 20.75 -27.07
CA ASP A 536 7.46 21.92 -27.72
C ASP A 536 7.04 22.91 -26.62
N ASP A 537 7.61 24.11 -26.62
CA ASP A 537 7.29 25.23 -25.70
C ASP A 537 5.86 25.78 -25.89
N ARG A 538 4.96 25.01 -26.53
CA ARG A 538 3.60 25.39 -26.91
C ARG A 538 2.54 24.99 -25.89
N ILE A 539 2.83 24.06 -24.97
CA ILE A 539 1.86 23.56 -23.98
C ILE A 539 1.82 24.52 -22.79
N LYS A 540 0.73 25.27 -22.67
CA LYS A 540 0.55 26.27 -21.61
C LYS A 540 -0.01 25.61 -20.35
N PRO A 541 0.15 26.21 -19.15
CA PRO A 541 -0.32 25.61 -17.90
C PRO A 541 -1.83 25.29 -17.87
N TYR A 542 -2.64 26.02 -18.65
CA TYR A 542 -4.08 25.76 -18.78
C TYR A 542 -4.40 24.45 -19.51
N ASP A 543 -3.50 23.95 -20.37
CA ASP A 543 -3.68 22.69 -21.10
C ASP A 543 -3.64 21.46 -20.18
N ARG A 544 -3.27 21.66 -18.90
CA ARG A 544 -3.22 20.61 -17.87
C ARG A 544 -4.50 20.50 -17.04
N ILE A 545 -5.47 21.38 -17.24
CA ILE A 545 -6.71 21.37 -16.47
C ILE A 545 -7.59 20.21 -16.96
N PRO A 546 -8.00 19.27 -16.09
CA PRO A 546 -8.90 18.18 -16.50
C PRO A 546 -10.27 18.75 -16.88
N GLN A 547 -10.77 18.36 -18.06
CA GLN A 547 -12.11 18.72 -18.53
C GLN A 547 -13.08 17.55 -18.34
N ILE A 548 -14.13 17.77 -17.56
CA ILE A 548 -15.20 16.81 -17.28
C ILE A 548 -16.40 17.11 -18.17
N PHE A 549 -16.77 16.13 -18.99
CA PHE A 549 -17.97 16.15 -19.81
C PHE A 549 -19.06 15.27 -19.20
N ILE A 550 -20.13 15.87 -18.69
CA ILE A 550 -21.28 15.12 -18.18
C ILE A 550 -22.23 14.87 -19.34
N CYS A 551 -22.42 13.61 -19.73
CA CYS A 551 -23.35 13.23 -20.79
C CYS A 551 -24.55 12.48 -20.20
N ALA A 552 -25.71 13.10 -20.21
CA ALA A 552 -26.97 12.50 -19.75
C ALA A 552 -27.90 12.25 -20.93
N THR A 553 -28.54 11.08 -20.97
CA THR A 553 -29.55 10.75 -21.97
C THR A 553 -30.92 10.80 -21.32
N MET A 554 -31.85 11.57 -21.87
CA MET A 554 -33.19 11.76 -21.33
C MET A 554 -34.23 11.37 -22.38
N TRP A 555 -35.37 10.84 -21.93
CA TRP A 555 -36.50 10.51 -22.81
C TRP A 555 -37.85 10.86 -22.17
N HIS A 556 -38.22 10.16 -21.11
CA HIS A 556 -39.50 10.33 -20.41
C HIS A 556 -39.28 10.58 -18.91
N GLU A 557 -38.30 11.42 -18.57
CA GLU A 557 -38.00 11.76 -17.18
C GLU A 557 -39.16 12.54 -16.55
N ASN A 558 -39.59 12.14 -15.36
CA ASN A 558 -40.61 12.86 -14.60
C ASN A 558 -40.02 14.13 -13.96
N LYS A 559 -40.88 15.03 -13.47
CA LYS A 559 -40.46 16.29 -12.82
C LYS A 559 -39.44 16.03 -11.70
N GLU A 560 -39.69 15.03 -10.86
CA GLU A 560 -38.84 14.71 -9.71
C GLU A 560 -37.44 14.24 -10.12
N GLU A 561 -37.37 13.32 -11.10
CA GLU A 561 -36.10 12.80 -11.65
C GLU A 561 -35.28 13.92 -12.30
N LEU A 562 -35.96 14.78 -13.06
CA LEU A 562 -35.36 15.95 -13.70
C LEU A 562 -34.85 16.97 -12.69
N MET A 563 -35.59 17.21 -11.61
CA MET A 563 -35.19 18.10 -10.52
C MET A 563 -33.95 17.58 -9.80
N GLU A 564 -33.87 16.30 -9.46
CA GLU A 564 -32.68 15.72 -8.82
C GLU A 564 -31.45 15.77 -9.74
N PHE A 565 -31.64 15.54 -11.04
CA PHE A 565 -30.59 15.72 -12.05
C PHE A 565 -30.10 17.16 -12.09
N LEU A 566 -31.00 18.14 -12.26
CA LEU A 566 -30.65 19.56 -12.33
C LEU A 566 -29.96 20.04 -11.06
N LYS A 567 -30.43 19.64 -9.87
CA LYS A 567 -29.78 19.94 -8.59
C LYS A 567 -28.36 19.40 -8.54
N SER A 568 -28.12 18.20 -9.07
CA SER A 568 -26.79 17.60 -9.12
C SER A 568 -25.83 18.40 -10.02
N ILE A 569 -26.29 18.84 -11.20
CA ILE A 569 -25.51 19.70 -12.10
C ILE A 569 -25.21 21.05 -11.45
N LEU A 570 -26.20 21.68 -10.82
CA LEU A 570 -26.03 22.98 -10.18
C LEU A 570 -25.10 22.94 -8.95
N ARG A 571 -25.07 21.84 -8.20
CA ARG A 571 -24.08 21.63 -7.11
C ARG A 571 -22.65 21.51 -7.64
N LEU A 572 -22.46 20.90 -8.82
CA LEU A 572 -21.16 20.82 -9.47
C LEU A 572 -20.73 22.18 -10.05
N ASP A 573 -21.68 22.94 -10.59
CA ASP A 573 -21.49 24.33 -11.02
C ASP A 573 -21.07 25.24 -9.84
N GLU A 574 -21.68 25.06 -8.67
CA GLU A 574 -21.30 25.76 -7.43
C GLU A 574 -19.87 25.42 -6.96
N ASP A 575 -19.53 24.12 -6.88
CA ASP A 575 -18.18 23.66 -6.49
C ASP A 575 -17.11 24.17 -7.45
N GLN A 576 -17.34 24.08 -8.77
CA GLN A 576 -16.39 24.60 -9.75
C GLN A 576 -16.27 26.12 -9.66
N CYS A 577 -17.36 26.85 -9.44
CA CYS A 577 -17.33 28.29 -9.25
C CYS A 577 -16.49 28.67 -8.03
N ALA A 578 -16.67 28.00 -6.90
CA ALA A 578 -15.91 28.23 -5.68
C ALA A 578 -14.41 28.01 -5.91
N ARG A 579 -14.02 26.91 -6.56
CA ARG A 579 -12.60 26.62 -6.89
C ARG A 579 -12.01 27.63 -7.85
N ARG A 580 -12.77 28.05 -8.88
CA ARG A 580 -12.32 29.08 -9.83
C ARG A 580 -12.12 30.43 -9.15
N MET A 581 -13.00 30.81 -8.22
CA MET A 581 -12.87 32.04 -7.44
C MET A 581 -11.68 31.98 -6.49
N ALA A 582 -11.45 30.83 -5.83
CA ALA A 582 -10.27 30.60 -5.01
C ALA A 582 -8.97 30.74 -5.83
N MET A 583 -8.93 30.15 -7.03
CA MET A 583 -7.80 30.30 -7.96
C MET A 583 -7.59 31.76 -8.36
N LYS A 584 -8.67 32.49 -8.68
CA LYS A 584 -8.59 33.89 -9.14
C LYS A 584 -8.16 34.87 -8.04
N HIS A 585 -8.57 34.63 -6.79
CA HIS A 585 -8.45 35.61 -5.71
C HIS A 585 -7.45 35.24 -4.60
N ILE A 586 -7.12 33.96 -4.43
CA ILE A 586 -6.24 33.47 -3.35
C ILE A 586 -4.85 33.04 -3.89
N GLN A 587 -4.78 32.46 -5.09
CA GLN A 587 -3.52 32.05 -5.69
C GLN A 587 -2.86 33.23 -6.43
N ALA A 588 -1.85 33.83 -5.81
CA ALA A 588 -1.15 35.01 -6.33
C ALA A 588 -0.18 34.72 -7.49
N ASN A 589 0.24 33.46 -7.66
CA ASN A 589 1.17 33.04 -8.73
C ASN A 589 0.46 32.10 -9.71
N LYS A 590 0.59 32.38 -11.02
CA LYS A 590 -0.02 31.59 -12.12
C LYS A 590 0.42 30.12 -12.19
N ASP A 591 1.49 29.75 -11.48
CA ASP A 591 2.08 28.41 -11.51
C ASP A 591 1.53 27.47 -10.43
N ASP A 592 0.75 27.98 -9.47
CA ASP A 592 0.27 27.22 -8.32
C ASP A 592 -1.23 26.93 -8.46
N ILE A 593 -1.59 26.13 -9.47
CA ILE A 593 -2.98 25.72 -9.75
C ILE A 593 -3.43 24.68 -8.71
N ASP A 594 -4.62 24.87 -8.13
CA ASP A 594 -5.23 23.85 -7.25
C ASP A 594 -5.23 22.48 -7.97
N PRO A 595 -4.57 21.45 -7.40
CA PRO A 595 -4.46 20.13 -8.04
C PRO A 595 -5.81 19.47 -8.29
N ASP A 596 -6.87 19.90 -7.60
CA ASP A 596 -8.22 19.37 -7.76
C ASP A 596 -9.12 20.29 -8.63
N TYR A 597 -8.60 21.34 -9.27
CA TYR A 597 -9.38 22.17 -10.20
C TYR A 597 -9.74 21.40 -11.48
N TYR A 598 -10.97 21.59 -11.98
CA TYR A 598 -11.46 20.98 -13.21
C TYR A 598 -12.39 21.92 -13.97
N ASP A 599 -12.53 21.71 -15.29
CA ASP A 599 -13.50 22.40 -16.12
C ASP A 599 -14.72 21.52 -16.41
N LEU A 600 -15.93 22.06 -16.24
CA LEU A 600 -17.18 21.32 -16.41
C LEU A 600 -17.97 21.76 -17.66
N GLU A 601 -18.39 20.79 -18.47
CA GLU A 601 -19.35 20.99 -19.56
C GLU A 601 -20.43 19.90 -19.50
N THR A 602 -21.70 20.30 -19.46
CA THR A 602 -22.83 19.36 -19.34
C THR A 602 -23.57 19.24 -20.68
N HIS A 603 -23.79 18.02 -21.13
CA HIS A 603 -24.52 17.66 -22.34
C HIS A 603 -25.71 16.77 -22.00
N ILE A 604 -26.91 17.22 -22.38
CA ILE A 604 -28.15 16.49 -22.19
C ILE A 604 -28.69 16.10 -23.57
N PHE A 605 -28.85 14.81 -23.84
CA PHE A 605 -29.35 14.27 -25.10
C PHE A 605 -30.80 13.85 -24.94
N PHE A 606 -31.73 14.64 -25.46
CA PHE A 606 -33.15 14.32 -25.48
C PHE A 606 -33.50 13.51 -26.72
N ASP A 607 -33.94 12.28 -26.51
CA ASP A 607 -34.56 11.46 -27.55
C ASP A 607 -36.03 11.89 -27.78
N ASP A 608 -36.42 12.03 -29.04
CA ASP A 608 -37.80 12.38 -29.45
C ASP A 608 -38.30 13.73 -28.89
N ALA A 609 -37.51 14.79 -29.13
CA ALA A 609 -37.73 16.11 -28.55
C ALA A 609 -38.84 16.93 -29.22
N PHE A 610 -39.36 16.48 -30.37
CA PHE A 610 -40.31 17.21 -31.20
C PHE A 610 -41.58 16.37 -31.45
N VAL A 611 -42.73 17.03 -31.48
CA VAL A 611 -44.04 16.43 -31.79
C VAL A 611 -44.36 16.66 -33.27
N ASN A 612 -45.07 15.75 -33.93
CA ASN A 612 -45.43 15.91 -35.35
C ASN A 612 -46.75 16.68 -35.58
N ASP A 613 -47.33 17.24 -34.52
CA ASP A 613 -48.65 17.90 -34.55
C ASP A 613 -48.51 19.36 -35.00
N LYS A 614 -48.76 19.60 -36.29
CA LYS A 614 -48.62 20.92 -36.94
C LYS A 614 -49.60 21.98 -36.42
N SER A 615 -50.63 21.59 -35.67
CA SER A 615 -51.63 22.51 -35.13
C SER A 615 -51.12 23.39 -33.98
N LYS A 616 -49.97 23.03 -33.38
CA LYS A 616 -49.39 23.68 -32.19
C LYS A 616 -48.07 24.42 -32.48
N CYS A 617 -47.79 24.73 -33.74
CA CYS A 617 -46.53 25.33 -34.18
C CYS A 617 -46.68 26.84 -34.43
N GLU A 618 -45.68 27.63 -34.05
CA GLU A 618 -45.61 29.07 -34.34
C GLU A 618 -45.34 29.37 -35.83
N SER A 619 -44.85 28.38 -36.60
CA SER A 619 -44.59 28.48 -38.04
C SER A 619 -44.85 27.15 -38.78
N ALA A 620 -45.13 27.23 -40.09
CA ALA A 620 -45.56 26.10 -40.93
C ALA A 620 -44.51 24.96 -41.07
N ASP A 621 -43.22 25.28 -40.83
CA ASP A 621 -42.08 24.36 -40.98
C ASP A 621 -41.48 23.90 -39.64
N ALA A 622 -41.96 24.43 -38.50
CA ALA A 622 -41.48 24.02 -37.18
C ALA A 622 -42.33 22.86 -36.62
N SER A 623 -41.70 21.98 -35.84
CA SER A 623 -42.39 20.97 -35.02
C SER A 623 -42.46 21.47 -33.57
N PRO A 624 -43.58 21.31 -32.83
CA PRO A 624 -43.66 21.79 -31.45
C PRO A 624 -42.77 20.94 -30.54
N LEU A 625 -42.19 21.56 -29.50
CA LEU A 625 -41.41 20.84 -28.49
C LEU A 625 -42.28 19.88 -27.68
N ASN A 626 -41.72 18.71 -27.38
CA ASN A 626 -42.29 17.72 -26.47
C ASN A 626 -42.43 18.30 -25.04
N SER A 627 -43.42 17.83 -24.28
CA SER A 627 -43.69 18.24 -22.90
C SER A 627 -42.47 18.08 -21.99
N TYR A 628 -41.68 17.01 -22.13
CA TYR A 628 -40.49 16.79 -21.30
C TYR A 628 -39.40 17.86 -21.48
N VAL A 629 -39.24 18.37 -22.71
CA VAL A 629 -38.30 19.47 -22.99
C VAL A 629 -38.81 20.77 -22.37
N LYS A 630 -40.13 21.00 -22.38
CA LYS A 630 -40.75 22.14 -21.70
C LYS A 630 -40.58 22.03 -20.18
N THR A 631 -40.72 20.83 -19.62
CA THR A 631 -40.45 20.57 -18.21
C THR A 631 -39.02 20.95 -17.86
N LEU A 632 -38.01 20.55 -18.65
CA LEU A 632 -36.63 20.98 -18.42
C LEU A 632 -36.50 22.51 -18.38
N ILE A 633 -37.01 23.20 -19.40
CA ILE A 633 -36.88 24.66 -19.51
C ILE A 633 -37.49 25.37 -18.29
N ASN A 634 -38.67 24.92 -17.85
CA ASN A 634 -39.41 25.58 -16.77
C ASN A 634 -38.82 25.32 -15.37
N HIS A 635 -38.09 24.22 -15.19
CA HIS A 635 -37.63 23.77 -13.86
C HIS A 635 -36.17 24.11 -13.55
N ILE A 636 -35.42 24.66 -14.51
CA ILE A 636 -34.02 25.09 -14.28
C ILE A 636 -33.94 26.18 -13.22
N GLU A 637 -34.82 27.17 -13.25
CA GLU A 637 -34.84 28.26 -12.25
C GLU A 637 -35.28 27.77 -10.87
N GLU A 638 -36.26 26.85 -10.83
CA GLU A 638 -36.71 26.19 -9.59
C GLU A 638 -35.55 25.40 -8.95
N ALA A 639 -34.81 24.62 -9.75
CA ALA A 639 -33.64 23.89 -9.28
C ALA A 639 -32.50 24.81 -8.81
N ALA A 640 -32.25 25.92 -9.51
CA ALA A 640 -31.25 26.91 -9.11
C ALA A 640 -31.59 27.56 -7.78
N LEU A 641 -32.87 27.91 -7.56
CA LEU A 641 -33.36 28.44 -6.29
C LEU A 641 -33.14 27.46 -5.14
N GLU A 642 -33.41 26.18 -5.35
CA GLU A 642 -33.24 25.16 -4.31
C GLU A 642 -31.77 24.92 -3.91
N VAL A 643 -30.84 24.93 -4.87
CA VAL A 643 -29.41 24.70 -4.59
C VAL A 643 -28.75 25.92 -3.99
N TYR A 644 -28.87 27.08 -4.64
CA TYR A 644 -28.23 28.32 -4.19
C TYR A 644 -28.97 29.01 -3.03
N LYS A 645 -30.17 28.52 -2.67
CA LYS A 645 -31.05 29.08 -1.63
C LYS A 645 -31.41 30.55 -1.82
N THR A 646 -31.17 31.08 -3.02
CA THR A 646 -31.33 32.49 -3.41
C THR A 646 -31.90 32.53 -4.82
N LYS A 647 -32.75 33.51 -5.13
CA LYS A 647 -33.29 33.71 -6.49
C LYS A 647 -32.17 34.10 -7.46
N MET A 648 -31.58 33.10 -8.11
CA MET A 648 -30.61 33.27 -9.18
C MET A 648 -31.33 33.34 -10.52
N ARG A 649 -31.16 34.44 -11.26
CA ARG A 649 -31.71 34.58 -12.61
C ARG A 649 -30.86 33.78 -13.59
N VAL A 650 -31.43 32.75 -14.22
CA VAL A 650 -30.76 32.01 -15.29
C VAL A 650 -31.15 32.65 -16.63
N TYR A 651 -30.16 33.07 -17.42
CA TYR A 651 -30.44 33.67 -18.72
C TYR A 651 -31.10 32.65 -19.66
N PRO A 652 -32.04 33.11 -20.54
CA PRO A 652 -32.67 32.23 -21.50
C PRO A 652 -31.63 31.59 -22.43
N PRO A 653 -31.87 30.35 -22.90
CA PRO A 653 -30.89 29.62 -23.68
C PRO A 653 -30.71 30.19 -25.08
N THR A 654 -29.48 30.12 -25.60
CA THR A 654 -29.21 30.33 -27.02
C THR A 654 -29.75 29.15 -27.82
N LYS A 655 -30.67 29.44 -28.76
CA LYS A 655 -31.32 28.43 -29.62
C LYS A 655 -30.55 28.31 -30.93
N ILE A 656 -30.15 27.08 -31.28
CA ILE A 656 -29.40 26.79 -32.52
C ILE A 656 -30.08 25.65 -33.26
N VAL A 657 -30.37 25.83 -34.55
CA VAL A 657 -30.87 24.77 -35.42
C VAL A 657 -29.72 23.84 -35.80
N THR A 658 -29.92 22.53 -35.71
CA THR A 658 -28.87 21.54 -36.00
C THR A 658 -29.35 20.50 -37.02
N PRO A 659 -28.44 19.80 -37.73
CA PRO A 659 -28.81 18.77 -38.70
C PRO A 659 -29.68 17.65 -38.11
N TYR A 660 -29.55 17.39 -36.81
CA TYR A 660 -30.32 16.36 -36.09
C TYR A 660 -31.58 16.89 -35.41
N GLY A 661 -31.88 18.19 -35.46
CA GLY A 661 -33.01 18.80 -34.76
C GLY A 661 -32.69 20.21 -34.27
N GLY A 662 -32.38 20.35 -32.98
CA GLY A 662 -32.00 21.62 -32.38
C GLY A 662 -31.06 21.47 -31.19
N ARG A 663 -30.53 22.60 -30.72
CA ARG A 663 -29.66 22.68 -29.54
C ARG A 663 -30.00 23.92 -28.72
N LEU A 664 -30.09 23.76 -27.40
CA LEU A 664 -30.28 24.82 -26.42
C LEU A 664 -29.02 24.92 -25.56
N ILE A 665 -28.48 26.12 -25.41
CA ILE A 665 -27.26 26.35 -24.62
C ILE A 665 -27.57 27.35 -23.50
N TRP A 666 -27.41 26.91 -22.25
CA TRP A 666 -27.46 27.77 -21.07
C TRP A 666 -26.06 28.01 -20.54
N THR A 667 -25.85 29.20 -19.97
CA THR A 667 -24.75 29.47 -19.05
C THR A 667 -25.32 29.51 -17.64
N LEU A 668 -24.92 28.57 -16.81
CA LEU A 668 -25.39 28.45 -15.42
C LEU A 668 -24.78 29.56 -14.54
N PRO A 669 -25.31 29.80 -13.32
CA PRO A 669 -24.83 30.87 -12.44
C PRO A 669 -23.33 30.79 -12.13
N GLY A 670 -22.78 29.60 -11.95
CA GLY A 670 -21.35 29.31 -11.81
C GLY A 670 -20.57 29.36 -13.12
N ARG A 671 -21.14 29.95 -14.18
CA ARG A 671 -20.57 30.13 -15.53
C ARG A 671 -20.17 28.85 -16.25
N THR A 672 -20.69 27.71 -15.83
CA THR A 672 -20.56 26.47 -16.62
C THR A 672 -21.56 26.43 -17.76
N LYS A 673 -21.25 25.64 -18.79
CA LYS A 673 -22.15 25.47 -19.94
C LYS A 673 -22.99 24.22 -19.77
N MET A 674 -24.30 24.38 -19.94
CA MET A 674 -25.25 23.28 -20.03
C MET A 674 -25.89 23.29 -21.42
N ILE A 675 -25.76 22.19 -22.14
CA ILE A 675 -26.15 22.08 -23.54
C ILE A 675 -27.18 20.95 -23.69
N ALA A 676 -28.41 21.27 -24.05
CA ALA A 676 -29.40 20.26 -24.42
C ALA A 676 -29.44 20.07 -25.94
N HIS A 677 -29.16 18.85 -26.36
CA HIS A 677 -29.27 18.37 -27.74
C HIS A 677 -30.66 17.76 -27.94
N LEU A 678 -31.44 18.36 -28.83
CA LEU A 678 -32.82 17.99 -29.11
C LEU A 678 -32.88 17.20 -30.43
N LYS A 679 -33.20 15.91 -30.35
CA LYS A 679 -33.32 15.05 -31.52
C LYS A 679 -34.69 15.17 -32.18
N ASP A 680 -34.69 15.45 -33.47
CA ASP A 680 -35.84 15.28 -34.35
C ASP A 680 -35.84 13.86 -34.94
N LYS A 681 -36.90 13.12 -34.63
CA LYS A 681 -37.10 11.74 -35.06
C LYS A 681 -37.17 11.61 -36.58
N ASN A 682 -37.60 12.65 -37.30
CA ASN A 682 -37.74 12.63 -38.76
C ASN A 682 -36.41 12.85 -39.47
N LYS A 683 -35.43 13.50 -38.80
CA LYS A 683 -34.10 13.80 -39.37
C LYS A 683 -33.07 12.70 -39.11
N ILE A 684 -33.35 11.77 -38.19
CA ILE A 684 -32.40 10.75 -37.74
C ILE A 684 -32.99 9.35 -37.91
N ARG A 685 -32.18 8.43 -38.47
CA ARG A 685 -32.56 7.02 -38.69
C ARG A 685 -33.07 6.35 -37.41
N HIS A 686 -34.27 5.77 -37.48
CA HIS A 686 -34.89 5.07 -36.36
C HIS A 686 -34.10 3.82 -35.90
N LYS A 687 -34.30 3.43 -34.63
CA LYS A 687 -33.71 2.24 -33.96
C LYS A 687 -32.18 2.22 -33.83
N LYS A 688 -31.50 3.37 -34.01
CA LYS A 688 -30.08 3.53 -33.66
C LYS A 688 -29.94 4.27 -32.33
N ARG A 689 -28.90 3.93 -31.56
CA ARG A 689 -28.55 4.57 -30.28
C ARG A 689 -27.91 5.94 -30.53
N TRP A 690 -28.73 6.89 -31.00
CA TRP A 690 -28.29 8.22 -31.45
C TRP A 690 -27.51 8.96 -30.36
N SER A 691 -28.03 9.01 -29.14
CA SER A 691 -27.38 9.70 -28.02
C SER A 691 -25.98 9.15 -27.73
N GLN A 692 -25.83 7.82 -27.68
CA GLN A 692 -24.53 7.15 -27.47
C GLN A 692 -23.52 7.43 -28.58
N VAL A 693 -23.97 7.41 -29.83
CA VAL A 693 -23.13 7.71 -30.98
C VAL A 693 -22.74 9.19 -30.99
N MET A 694 -23.68 10.09 -30.68
CA MET A 694 -23.47 11.53 -30.74
C MET A 694 -22.42 12.03 -29.76
N TYR A 695 -22.46 11.63 -28.48
CA TYR A 695 -21.42 12.11 -27.56
C TYR A 695 -20.05 11.50 -27.88
N MET A 696 -19.99 10.25 -28.35
CA MET A 696 -18.73 9.64 -28.80
C MET A 696 -18.15 10.37 -30.01
N TYR A 697 -18.95 10.70 -31.02
CA TYR A 697 -18.50 11.50 -32.17
C TYR A 697 -18.15 12.93 -31.78
N TYR A 698 -18.92 13.54 -30.87
CA TYR A 698 -18.67 14.90 -30.40
C TYR A 698 -17.35 14.99 -29.62
N LEU A 699 -17.11 14.07 -28.69
CA LEU A 699 -15.92 14.07 -27.86
C LEU A 699 -14.70 13.56 -28.63
N LEU A 700 -14.76 12.36 -29.22
CA LEU A 700 -13.62 11.74 -29.89
C LEU A 700 -13.33 12.38 -31.25
N GLY A 701 -14.37 12.67 -32.04
CA GLY A 701 -14.21 13.15 -33.42
C GLY A 701 -14.13 14.68 -33.57
N TYR A 702 -15.00 15.42 -32.89
CA TYR A 702 -15.03 16.89 -33.02
C TYR A 702 -14.09 17.57 -32.02
N ARG A 703 -14.17 17.27 -30.72
CA ARG A 703 -13.34 17.94 -29.71
C ARG A 703 -11.91 17.43 -29.72
N ILE A 704 -11.67 16.12 -29.65
CA ILE A 704 -10.30 15.57 -29.55
C ILE A 704 -9.58 15.61 -30.91
N MET A 705 -10.17 15.10 -31.99
CA MET A 705 -9.48 15.01 -33.28
C MET A 705 -9.36 16.34 -34.06
N GLN A 706 -10.29 17.30 -33.93
CA GLN A 706 -10.13 18.61 -34.60
C GLN A 706 -9.16 19.56 -33.86
N LEU A 707 -8.87 19.33 -32.58
CA LEU A 707 -7.81 20.08 -31.89
C LEU A 707 -6.42 19.81 -32.49
N ASN A 708 -6.20 18.61 -33.07
CA ASN A 708 -4.97 18.28 -33.80
C ASN A 708 -4.94 18.84 -35.24
N THR A 709 -6.05 19.39 -35.74
CA THR A 709 -6.21 19.81 -37.15
C THR A 709 -6.92 21.16 -37.29
N SER A 710 -6.51 22.16 -36.52
CA SER A 710 -6.72 23.56 -36.92
C SER A 710 -5.55 23.99 -37.81
N PRO A 711 -5.69 24.06 -39.16
CA PRO A 711 -4.79 24.85 -39.97
C PRO A 711 -5.14 26.33 -39.73
N GLU A 712 -4.15 27.07 -39.22
CA GLU A 712 -4.02 28.55 -39.15
C GLU A 712 -5.16 29.37 -38.52
#